data_AF-K7F4R7-F1
#
_entry.id   AF-K7F4R7-F1
#
_cell.length_a   1.000
_cell.length_b   1.000
_cell.length_c   1.000
_cell.angle_alpha   90.00
_cell.angle_beta   90.00
_cell.angle_gamma   90.00
#
_symmetry.space_group_name_H-M   'P 1'
#
loop_
_entity.id
_entity.type
_entity.pdbx_description
1 polymer ?
#
loop_
_entity_poly.entity_id
_entity_poly.type
_entity_poly.pdbx_seq_one_letter_code
_entity_poly.pdbx_strand_id
1 'polypeptide(L)'
;MSVRSGESWAQLITSFRAGPTAFLLARGSDDTFLAELLQDMSSERLSEQTKVSMLTLLLEFPTLLCPDPEVGERVASSLLANFAQLPHSPKLSWLRHHLLLVLGTVLITTDAFGEGSQASRDYLSLLLHLASDLNDQRQGPGDRGVRAAACESLRELECCYPGLFSRRLDSLHSMQQQELTPVHQGYTLLYSLALRNAVLLLACQGEGTLSDLLAGNEGLAWEAVGNAGTVSPASIDRLLLLPTPTETKELKSVLSQLLDGSYLLTPPAQSQLLWHLAQVLCVIRTQSPAIFKAQLVRLFGTAHVALLHASLQLKGLFTDSLFTAEDEAFLLRRLVGMAQHPALPSPLKLFYVDCLLHFPENRPLGSGSEEGLPVLLTPRLASSLFPSLFNDPGTMLARLNLLSLVCLENQGPEAERGVGYIFEHVLALADTVAGKGGHEATGLFFRATYLFARYFGSRPQLMAELTDTLVGLYRQHCSLAPNLINLLNETQVVLDDPAWPTSLSKALLELIVGMPLLPPWEQELGWHLKLLARVAKESGVPQGSTLEFLQRLVRLAGAGRLGDWHIGQALLSVCRNLLHHQPPPDSSQLAELLQVVSLSYPDVDVQDRARFYYTLLLCLSGDKLGAVLAPGGRLKARTLSSSITADSENFAAALTVHPAPQCLLQLQREAPAKPISVPMPASQPCPAAF
;
A
#
# COMPACT_ATOMS: atom_id res chain seq x y z
N MET A 1 -34.02 -19.86 -33.67
CA MET A 1 -34.52 -20.49 -32.43
C MET A 1 -33.37 -21.32 -31.86
N SER A 2 -32.61 -20.78 -30.90
CA SER A 2 -31.60 -21.55 -30.17
C SER A 2 -32.07 -21.76 -28.73
N VAL A 3 -31.57 -22.86 -28.17
CA VAL A 3 -32.01 -23.52 -26.95
C VAL A 3 -31.81 -22.60 -25.74
N ARG A 4 -32.89 -22.04 -25.19
CA ARG A 4 -32.87 -21.59 -23.80
C ARG A 4 -32.72 -22.85 -22.95
N SER A 5 -31.52 -23.14 -22.44
CA SER A 5 -31.43 -23.87 -21.17
C SER A 5 -32.34 -23.15 -20.19
N GLY A 6 -33.14 -23.86 -19.40
CA GLY A 6 -34.13 -23.27 -18.49
C GLY A 6 -33.54 -22.47 -17.32
N GLU A 7 -32.33 -21.94 -17.47
CA GLU A 7 -31.56 -21.21 -16.48
C GLU A 7 -31.94 -19.74 -16.48
N SER A 8 -32.20 -19.20 -15.30
CA SER A 8 -32.46 -17.77 -15.14
C SER A 8 -31.15 -16.97 -15.28
N TRP A 9 -31.22 -15.75 -15.83
CA TRP A 9 -30.05 -14.84 -15.90
C TRP A 9 -29.37 -14.64 -14.53
N ALA A 10 -30.13 -14.70 -13.43
CA ALA A 10 -29.57 -14.65 -12.09
C ALA A 10 -28.60 -15.81 -11.79
N GLN A 11 -28.91 -17.03 -12.23
CA GLN A 11 -28.03 -18.20 -12.08
C GLN A 11 -26.82 -18.13 -13.01
N LEU A 12 -26.99 -17.56 -14.21
CA LEU A 12 -25.89 -17.37 -15.15
C LEU A 12 -24.87 -16.33 -14.64
N ILE A 13 -25.35 -15.24 -14.05
CA ILE A 13 -24.49 -14.19 -13.50
C ILE A 13 -23.72 -14.71 -12.27
N THR A 14 -24.36 -15.49 -11.39
CA THR A 14 -23.68 -16.04 -10.21
C THR A 14 -22.65 -17.11 -10.58
N SER A 15 -22.97 -17.99 -11.55
CA SER A 15 -22.01 -18.98 -12.05
C SER A 15 -20.82 -18.34 -12.78
N PHE A 16 -21.06 -17.29 -13.58
CA PHE A 16 -20.00 -16.52 -14.21
C PHE A 16 -19.08 -15.87 -13.16
N ARG A 17 -19.62 -15.19 -12.14
CA ARG A 17 -18.82 -14.55 -11.08
C ARG A 17 -18.02 -15.53 -10.23
N ALA A 18 -18.49 -16.76 -10.06
CA ALA A 18 -17.78 -17.80 -9.32
C ALA A 18 -16.51 -18.30 -10.05
N GLY A 19 -16.48 -18.20 -11.38
CA GLY A 19 -15.34 -18.61 -12.19
C GLY A 19 -15.47 -18.15 -13.65
N PRO A 20 -15.10 -16.90 -13.97
CA PRO A 20 -15.38 -16.28 -15.27
C PRO A 20 -14.76 -17.05 -16.45
N THR A 21 -13.48 -17.42 -16.32
CA THR A 21 -12.74 -18.16 -17.36
C THR A 21 -13.23 -19.59 -17.52
N ALA A 22 -13.47 -20.30 -16.42
CA ALA A 22 -13.99 -21.66 -16.43
C ALA A 22 -15.41 -21.73 -17.02
N PHE A 23 -16.25 -20.73 -16.76
CA PHE A 23 -17.59 -20.61 -17.30
C PHE A 23 -17.60 -20.46 -18.83
N LEU A 24 -16.76 -19.57 -19.36
CA LEU A 24 -16.65 -19.36 -20.81
C LEU A 24 -16.13 -20.61 -21.53
N LEU A 25 -15.12 -21.26 -20.97
CA LEU A 25 -14.58 -22.52 -21.51
C LEU A 25 -15.62 -23.67 -21.51
N ALA A 26 -16.48 -23.72 -20.49
CA ALA A 26 -17.52 -24.74 -20.38
C ALA A 26 -18.67 -24.57 -21.40
N ARG A 27 -18.94 -23.34 -21.85
CA ARG A 27 -19.97 -23.03 -22.86
C ARG A 27 -19.49 -23.17 -24.30
N GLY A 28 -18.18 -23.15 -24.54
CA GLY A 28 -17.58 -23.16 -25.88
C GLY A 28 -17.70 -21.81 -26.60
N SER A 29 -16.77 -21.55 -27.54
CA SER A 29 -16.53 -20.30 -28.30
C SER A 29 -17.02 -18.99 -27.65
N ASP A 30 -16.07 -18.16 -27.22
CA ASP A 30 -16.24 -16.92 -26.44
C ASP A 30 -17.34 -15.96 -26.95
N ASP A 31 -17.72 -16.02 -28.23
CA ASP A 31 -18.73 -15.17 -28.86
C ASP A 31 -20.19 -15.48 -28.48
N THR A 32 -20.53 -16.72 -28.07
CA THR A 32 -21.94 -17.13 -27.92
C THR A 32 -22.61 -16.46 -26.73
N PHE A 33 -21.93 -16.40 -25.57
CA PHE A 33 -22.47 -15.79 -24.36
C PHE A 33 -22.65 -14.28 -24.49
N LEU A 34 -21.69 -13.59 -25.12
CA LEU A 34 -21.76 -12.16 -25.35
C LEU A 34 -22.88 -11.78 -26.33
N ALA A 35 -23.05 -12.57 -27.39
CA ALA A 35 -24.15 -12.39 -28.34
C ALA A 35 -25.53 -12.60 -27.66
N GLU A 36 -25.66 -13.65 -26.83
CA GLU A 36 -26.87 -13.88 -26.02
C GLU A 36 -27.15 -12.71 -25.08
N LEU A 37 -26.13 -12.20 -24.38
CA LEU A 37 -26.24 -11.06 -23.49
C LEU A 37 -26.75 -9.83 -24.26
N LEU A 38 -26.13 -9.47 -25.37
CA LEU A 38 -26.51 -8.29 -26.17
C LEU A 38 -27.90 -8.42 -26.79
N GLN A 39 -28.28 -9.62 -27.25
CA GLN A 39 -29.61 -9.86 -27.79
C GLN A 39 -30.68 -9.73 -26.71
N ASP A 40 -30.49 -10.36 -25.55
CA ASP A 40 -31.46 -10.32 -24.45
C ASP A 40 -31.56 -8.93 -23.80
N MET A 41 -30.51 -8.09 -23.88
CA MET A 41 -30.57 -6.68 -23.46
C MET A 41 -31.64 -5.88 -24.20
N SER A 42 -31.87 -6.18 -25.49
CA SER A 42 -32.92 -5.55 -26.31
C SER A 42 -34.34 -6.05 -25.99
N SER A 43 -34.48 -7.13 -25.21
CA SER A 43 -35.78 -7.75 -24.93
C SER A 43 -36.58 -6.97 -23.87
N GLU A 44 -37.88 -6.77 -24.12
CA GLU A 44 -38.80 -6.16 -23.13
C GLU A 44 -39.19 -7.10 -21.99
N ARG A 45 -38.83 -8.39 -22.10
CA ARG A 45 -39.25 -9.45 -21.16
C ARG A 45 -38.44 -9.47 -19.86
N LEU A 46 -37.26 -8.85 -19.85
CA LEU A 46 -36.36 -8.85 -18.70
C LEU A 46 -36.57 -7.62 -17.81
N SER A 47 -36.49 -7.82 -16.49
CA SER A 47 -36.56 -6.71 -15.54
C SER A 47 -35.34 -5.81 -15.64
N GLU A 48 -35.51 -4.52 -15.31
CA GLU A 48 -34.44 -3.51 -15.32
C GLU A 48 -33.24 -3.92 -14.44
N GLN A 49 -33.51 -4.49 -13.26
CA GLN A 49 -32.47 -4.97 -12.35
C GLN A 49 -31.63 -6.11 -12.95
N THR A 50 -32.25 -7.01 -13.72
CA THR A 50 -31.54 -8.09 -14.41
C THR A 50 -30.64 -7.51 -15.49
N LYS A 51 -31.15 -6.55 -16.29
CA LYS A 51 -30.36 -5.85 -17.31
C LYS A 51 -29.16 -5.11 -16.71
N VAL A 52 -29.33 -4.42 -15.58
CA VAL A 52 -28.21 -3.77 -14.88
C VAL A 52 -27.18 -4.80 -14.38
N SER A 53 -27.64 -5.94 -13.86
CA SER A 53 -26.75 -7.00 -13.40
C SER A 53 -25.95 -7.63 -14.56
N MET A 54 -26.57 -7.76 -15.75
CA MET A 54 -25.88 -8.18 -16.98
C MET A 54 -24.83 -7.15 -17.42
N LEU A 55 -25.17 -5.87 -17.41
CA LEU A 55 -24.23 -4.78 -17.72
C LEU A 55 -23.05 -4.72 -16.74
N THR A 56 -23.27 -5.11 -15.48
CA THR A 56 -22.21 -5.15 -14.47
C THR A 56 -21.11 -6.17 -14.83
N LEU A 57 -21.43 -7.24 -15.55
CA LEU A 57 -20.42 -8.19 -16.06
C LEU A 57 -19.45 -7.52 -17.04
N LEU A 58 -19.95 -6.62 -17.89
CA LEU A 58 -19.12 -5.85 -18.82
C LEU A 58 -18.29 -4.77 -18.11
N LEU A 59 -18.69 -4.32 -16.91
CA LEU A 59 -17.88 -3.42 -16.08
C LEU A 59 -16.79 -4.17 -15.31
N GLU A 60 -17.08 -5.36 -14.79
CA GLU A 60 -16.15 -6.17 -14.01
C GLU A 60 -15.12 -6.90 -14.88
N PHE A 61 -15.53 -7.38 -16.06
CA PHE A 61 -14.71 -8.25 -16.92
C PHE A 61 -14.72 -7.81 -18.41
N PRO A 62 -14.45 -6.53 -18.74
CA PRO A 62 -14.55 -6.04 -20.12
C PRO A 62 -13.55 -6.72 -21.06
N THR A 63 -12.29 -6.88 -20.66
CA THR A 63 -11.23 -7.48 -21.49
C THR A 63 -11.37 -9.00 -21.65
N LEU A 64 -12.06 -9.66 -20.72
CA LEU A 64 -12.36 -11.09 -20.82
C LEU A 64 -13.51 -11.35 -21.80
N LEU A 65 -14.54 -10.49 -21.78
CA LEU A 65 -15.69 -10.60 -22.67
C LEU A 65 -15.40 -10.03 -24.06
N CYS A 66 -14.55 -9.01 -24.15
CA CYS A 66 -14.15 -8.34 -25.39
C CYS A 66 -12.62 -8.40 -25.52
N PRO A 67 -12.05 -9.50 -26.05
CA PRO A 67 -10.59 -9.67 -26.11
C PRO A 67 -9.93 -8.73 -27.14
N ASP A 68 -10.64 -8.43 -28.23
CA ASP A 68 -10.13 -7.65 -29.36
C ASP A 68 -10.82 -6.29 -29.49
N PRO A 69 -10.12 -5.25 -29.99
CA PRO A 69 -10.71 -3.92 -30.19
C PRO A 69 -11.90 -3.94 -31.15
N GLU A 70 -11.89 -4.82 -32.16
CA GLU A 70 -13.01 -4.99 -33.09
C GLU A 70 -14.26 -5.58 -32.41
N VAL A 71 -14.07 -6.48 -31.44
CA VAL A 71 -15.18 -7.03 -30.63
C VAL A 71 -15.72 -5.94 -29.72
N GLY A 72 -14.84 -5.18 -29.07
CA GLY A 72 -15.20 -4.02 -28.23
C GLY A 72 -16.01 -2.97 -28.99
N GLU A 73 -15.61 -2.63 -30.22
CA GLU A 73 -16.35 -1.71 -31.09
C GLU A 73 -17.75 -2.25 -31.44
N ARG A 74 -17.88 -3.51 -31.84
CA ARG A 74 -19.18 -4.13 -32.17
C ARG A 74 -20.13 -4.15 -30.96
N VAL A 75 -19.60 -4.46 -29.78
CA VAL A 75 -20.35 -4.45 -28.52
C VAL A 75 -20.81 -3.03 -28.21
N ALA A 76 -19.92 -2.04 -28.33
CA ALA A 76 -20.27 -0.63 -28.14
C ALA A 76 -21.35 -0.15 -29.12
N SER A 77 -21.24 -0.47 -30.41
CA SER A 77 -22.29 -0.14 -31.40
C SER A 77 -23.64 -0.78 -31.06
N SER A 78 -23.64 -2.02 -30.58
CA SER A 78 -24.86 -2.72 -30.17
C SER A 78 -25.51 -2.08 -28.94
N LEU A 79 -24.70 -1.68 -27.96
CA LEU A 79 -25.15 -0.98 -26.77
C LEU A 79 -25.64 0.45 -27.08
N LEU A 80 -25.01 1.15 -28.03
CA LEU A 80 -25.47 2.45 -28.54
C LEU A 80 -26.85 2.34 -29.20
N ALA A 81 -27.04 1.30 -30.03
CA ALA A 81 -28.34 1.03 -30.64
C ALA A 81 -29.42 0.75 -29.58
N ASN A 82 -29.09 -0.02 -28.54
CA ASN A 82 -29.98 -0.25 -27.40
C ASN A 82 -30.31 1.05 -26.65
N PHE A 83 -29.33 1.94 -26.46
CA PHE A 83 -29.55 3.24 -25.84
C PHE A 83 -30.52 4.12 -26.65
N ALA A 84 -30.39 4.13 -27.97
CA ALA A 84 -31.24 4.91 -28.87
C ALA A 84 -32.69 4.39 -28.90
N GLN A 85 -32.90 3.08 -28.69
CA GLN A 85 -34.23 2.47 -28.67
C GLN A 85 -34.97 2.64 -27.33
N LEU A 86 -34.27 2.94 -26.24
CA LEU A 86 -34.86 3.10 -24.92
C LEU A 86 -35.68 4.41 -24.82
N PRO A 87 -36.97 4.34 -24.40
CA PRO A 87 -37.79 5.54 -24.26
C PRO A 87 -37.29 6.46 -23.14
N HIS A 88 -37.41 7.77 -23.35
CA HIS A 88 -37.11 8.80 -22.37
C HIS A 88 -38.13 8.73 -21.23
N SER A 89 -37.75 8.08 -20.13
CA SER A 89 -38.60 7.97 -18.94
C SER A 89 -37.74 7.96 -17.68
N PRO A 90 -38.22 8.58 -16.58
CA PRO A 90 -37.46 8.66 -15.33
C PRO A 90 -37.20 7.28 -14.70
N LYS A 91 -38.04 6.28 -14.99
CA LYS A 91 -37.86 4.90 -14.52
C LYS A 91 -36.63 4.24 -15.15
N LEU A 92 -36.44 4.45 -16.45
CA LEU A 92 -35.32 3.91 -17.21
C LEU A 92 -34.04 4.73 -17.10
N SER A 93 -34.07 5.86 -16.39
CA SER A 93 -32.90 6.72 -16.18
C SER A 93 -31.73 5.88 -15.67
N TRP A 94 -31.90 5.10 -14.61
CA TRP A 94 -30.85 4.24 -14.03
C TRP A 94 -30.17 3.31 -15.04
N LEU A 95 -30.96 2.64 -15.89
CA LEU A 95 -30.45 1.77 -16.95
C LEU A 95 -29.67 2.57 -18.01
N ARG A 96 -30.18 3.73 -18.41
CA ARG A 96 -29.51 4.65 -19.35
C ARG A 96 -28.16 5.12 -18.81
N HIS A 97 -28.05 5.41 -17.50
CA HIS A 97 -26.76 5.77 -16.89
C HIS A 97 -25.77 4.60 -16.96
N HIS A 98 -26.20 3.39 -16.61
CA HIS A 98 -25.33 2.21 -16.65
C HIS A 98 -24.86 1.90 -18.07
N LEU A 99 -25.73 2.09 -19.07
CA LEU A 99 -25.34 1.93 -20.48
C LEU A 99 -24.25 2.92 -20.89
N LEU A 100 -24.37 4.21 -20.53
CA LEU A 100 -23.34 5.20 -20.83
C LEU A 100 -21.99 4.84 -20.19
N LEU A 101 -22.02 4.36 -18.94
CA LEU A 101 -20.81 3.94 -18.23
C LEU A 101 -20.16 2.72 -18.90
N VAL A 102 -20.94 1.67 -19.18
CA VAL A 102 -20.45 0.44 -19.81
C VAL A 102 -19.88 0.72 -21.20
N LEU A 103 -20.55 1.57 -21.99
CA LEU A 103 -20.05 2.00 -23.29
C LEU A 103 -18.65 2.61 -23.20
N GLY A 104 -18.46 3.55 -22.27
CA GLY A 104 -17.16 4.16 -22.04
C GLY A 104 -16.12 3.14 -21.56
N THR A 105 -16.45 2.32 -20.56
CA THR A 105 -15.54 1.31 -20.02
C THR A 105 -15.11 0.29 -21.08
N VAL A 106 -16.02 -0.24 -21.88
CA VAL A 106 -15.69 -1.19 -22.95
C VAL A 106 -14.78 -0.54 -23.99
N LEU A 107 -15.12 0.65 -24.48
CA LEU A 107 -14.32 1.35 -25.50
C LEU A 107 -12.89 1.65 -25.01
N ILE A 108 -12.75 2.09 -23.75
CA ILE A 108 -11.45 2.45 -23.16
C ILE A 108 -10.61 1.19 -22.87
N THR A 109 -11.18 0.20 -22.20
CA THR A 109 -10.42 -0.98 -21.71
C THR A 109 -10.04 -1.98 -22.81
N THR A 110 -10.75 -1.96 -23.94
CA THR A 110 -10.44 -2.81 -25.11
C THR A 110 -9.53 -2.13 -26.12
N ASP A 111 -9.08 -0.90 -25.84
CA ASP A 111 -8.34 -0.04 -26.78
C ASP A 111 -9.10 0.22 -28.11
N ALA A 112 -10.43 0.07 -28.11
CA ALA A 112 -11.29 0.30 -29.28
C ALA A 112 -11.59 1.80 -29.51
N PHE A 113 -11.28 2.66 -28.54
CA PHE A 113 -11.51 4.09 -28.64
C PHE A 113 -10.50 4.78 -29.56
N GLY A 114 -10.96 5.37 -30.67
CA GLY A 114 -10.09 6.12 -31.59
C GLY A 114 -10.83 6.77 -32.76
N GLU A 115 -10.13 7.62 -33.51
CA GLU A 115 -10.72 8.40 -34.63
C GLU A 115 -11.30 7.50 -35.73
N GLY A 116 -10.63 6.37 -35.99
CA GLY A 116 -11.04 5.38 -36.98
C GLY A 116 -12.34 4.64 -36.62
N SER A 117 -12.70 4.58 -35.33
CA SER A 117 -13.89 3.87 -34.85
C SER A 117 -15.14 4.73 -34.99
N GLN A 118 -16.18 4.16 -35.62
CA GLN A 118 -17.48 4.83 -35.73
C GLN A 118 -18.20 4.84 -34.38
N ALA A 119 -18.12 3.76 -33.61
CA ALA A 119 -18.72 3.69 -32.27
C ALA A 119 -18.16 4.77 -31.33
N SER A 120 -16.87 5.07 -31.43
CA SER A 120 -16.22 6.13 -30.65
C SER A 120 -16.78 7.52 -30.98
N ARG A 121 -16.95 7.82 -32.27
CA ARG A 121 -17.55 9.08 -32.75
C ARG A 121 -19.01 9.20 -32.35
N ASP A 122 -19.77 8.13 -32.51
CA ASP A 122 -21.19 8.10 -32.15
C ASP A 122 -21.38 8.26 -30.63
N TYR A 123 -20.58 7.57 -29.81
CA TYR A 123 -20.59 7.70 -28.35
C TYR A 123 -20.24 9.12 -27.90
N LEU A 124 -19.17 9.72 -28.42
CA LEU A 124 -18.81 11.10 -28.10
C LEU A 124 -19.89 12.10 -28.54
N SER A 125 -20.48 11.89 -29.72
CA SER A 125 -21.57 12.74 -30.20
C SER A 125 -22.79 12.67 -29.28
N LEU A 126 -23.12 11.47 -28.79
CA LEU A 126 -24.20 11.25 -27.84
C LEU A 126 -23.92 11.94 -26.51
N LEU A 127 -22.71 11.77 -25.95
CA LEU A 127 -22.32 12.40 -24.69
C LEU A 127 -22.38 13.93 -24.77
N LEU A 128 -21.84 14.53 -25.84
CA LEU A 128 -21.88 15.97 -26.05
C LEU A 128 -23.32 16.46 -26.27
N HIS A 129 -24.14 15.70 -26.99
CA HIS A 129 -25.55 16.04 -27.17
C HIS A 129 -26.30 16.07 -25.85
N LEU A 130 -26.13 15.05 -24.99
CA LEU A 130 -26.73 14.99 -23.66
C LEU A 130 -26.21 16.10 -22.75
N ALA A 131 -24.89 16.37 -22.78
CA ALA A 131 -24.29 17.45 -22.00
C ALA A 131 -24.74 18.85 -22.47
N SER A 132 -25.12 19.01 -23.75
CA SER A 132 -25.63 20.28 -24.30
C SER A 132 -27.05 20.64 -23.87
N ASP A 133 -27.79 19.73 -23.23
CA ASP A 133 -29.11 20.03 -22.67
C ASP A 133 -29.00 20.79 -21.34
N LEU A 134 -28.57 22.05 -21.44
CA LEU A 134 -28.34 22.92 -20.30
C LEU A 134 -29.66 23.22 -19.57
N ASN A 135 -29.60 23.25 -18.23
CA ASN A 135 -30.74 23.60 -17.38
C ASN A 135 -32.01 22.76 -17.60
N ASP A 136 -31.87 21.50 -18.02
CA ASP A 136 -32.96 20.55 -18.22
C ASP A 136 -34.03 21.06 -19.22
N GLN A 137 -33.63 21.88 -20.21
CA GLN A 137 -34.56 22.58 -21.11
C GLN A 137 -35.27 21.66 -22.12
N ARG A 138 -34.61 20.60 -22.62
CA ARG A 138 -35.16 19.71 -23.65
C ARG A 138 -35.84 18.49 -23.05
N GLN A 139 -35.16 17.79 -22.13
CA GLN A 139 -35.62 16.49 -21.60
C GLN A 139 -36.23 16.58 -20.19
N GLY A 140 -36.17 17.75 -19.56
CA GLY A 140 -36.72 17.98 -18.23
C GLY A 140 -35.91 17.34 -17.08
N PRO A 141 -36.34 17.53 -15.82
CA PRO A 141 -35.54 17.17 -14.64
C PRO A 141 -35.37 15.66 -14.43
N GLY A 142 -36.16 14.82 -15.11
CA GLY A 142 -36.08 13.36 -15.01
C GLY A 142 -34.82 12.76 -15.64
N ASP A 143 -34.23 13.43 -16.64
CA ASP A 143 -33.00 13.00 -17.32
C ASP A 143 -31.73 13.69 -16.77
N ARG A 144 -31.87 14.51 -15.72
CA ARG A 144 -30.73 15.19 -15.08
C ARG A 144 -29.60 14.24 -14.70
N GLY A 145 -29.94 13.07 -14.18
CA GLY A 145 -28.95 12.06 -13.85
C GLY A 145 -28.20 11.55 -15.09
N VAL A 146 -28.90 11.31 -16.20
CA VAL A 146 -28.30 10.81 -17.45
C VAL A 146 -27.33 11.85 -18.00
N ARG A 147 -27.68 13.13 -17.90
CA ARG A 147 -26.80 14.25 -18.23
C ARG A 147 -25.58 14.32 -17.31
N ALA A 148 -25.76 14.16 -16.00
CA ALA A 148 -24.64 14.08 -15.06
C ALA A 148 -23.71 12.91 -15.39
N ALA A 149 -24.25 11.73 -15.69
CA ALA A 149 -23.49 10.57 -16.13
C ALA A 149 -22.75 10.84 -17.46
N ALA A 150 -23.36 11.58 -18.39
CA ALA A 150 -22.70 11.98 -19.63
C ALA A 150 -21.50 12.91 -19.36
N CYS A 151 -21.65 13.91 -18.48
CA CYS A 151 -20.55 14.79 -18.07
C CYS A 151 -19.41 14.02 -17.36
N GLU A 152 -19.75 13.09 -16.47
CA GLU A 152 -18.76 12.24 -15.80
C GLU A 152 -18.06 11.32 -16.82
N SER A 153 -18.78 10.76 -17.81
CA SER A 153 -18.19 9.95 -18.88
C SER A 153 -17.24 10.76 -19.77
N LEU A 154 -17.60 12.02 -20.09
CA LEU A 154 -16.68 12.94 -20.79
C LEU A 154 -15.42 13.21 -19.93
N ARG A 155 -15.57 13.34 -18.61
CA ARG A 155 -14.44 13.52 -17.70
C ARG A 155 -13.53 12.29 -17.70
N GLU A 156 -14.10 11.08 -17.66
CA GLU A 156 -13.32 9.83 -17.76
C GLU A 156 -12.56 9.74 -19.09
N LEU A 157 -13.18 10.13 -20.22
CA LEU A 157 -12.49 10.17 -21.51
C LEU A 157 -11.29 11.13 -21.50
N GLU A 158 -11.44 12.32 -20.90
CA GLU A 158 -10.35 13.28 -20.75
C GLU A 158 -9.28 12.83 -19.73
N CYS A 159 -9.63 12.00 -18.74
CA CYS A 159 -8.67 11.34 -17.85
C CYS A 159 -7.83 10.29 -18.58
N CYS A 160 -8.47 9.47 -19.42
CA CYS A 160 -7.81 8.39 -20.17
C CYS A 160 -7.00 8.92 -21.37
N TYR A 161 -7.52 9.96 -22.05
CA TYR A 161 -6.91 10.57 -23.23
C TYR A 161 -6.71 12.07 -22.98
N PRO A 162 -5.65 12.47 -22.23
CA PRO A 162 -5.44 13.85 -21.85
C PRO A 162 -5.24 14.74 -23.08
N GLY A 163 -6.05 15.79 -23.20
CA GLY A 163 -6.03 16.75 -24.29
C GLY A 163 -7.12 16.57 -25.34
N LEU A 164 -7.98 15.56 -25.22
CA LEU A 164 -9.05 15.29 -26.19
C LEU A 164 -9.95 16.52 -26.41
N PHE A 165 -10.27 17.25 -25.34
CA PHE A 165 -11.09 18.47 -25.38
C PHE A 165 -10.31 19.79 -25.46
N SER A 166 -8.99 19.76 -25.70
CA SER A 166 -8.15 20.97 -25.78
C SER A 166 -8.63 22.01 -26.82
N ARG A 167 -9.26 21.56 -27.91
CA ARG A 167 -9.82 22.42 -28.98
C ARG A 167 -11.24 22.95 -28.70
N ARG A 168 -11.87 22.57 -27.57
CA ARG A 168 -13.26 22.95 -27.21
C ARG A 168 -13.39 23.67 -25.87
N LEU A 169 -12.32 24.27 -25.36
CA LEU A 169 -12.31 24.86 -24.02
C LEU A 169 -13.34 25.99 -23.85
N ASP A 170 -13.57 26.84 -24.86
CA ASP A 170 -14.54 27.93 -24.76
C ASP A 170 -15.98 27.39 -24.69
N SER A 171 -16.29 26.37 -25.49
CA SER A 171 -17.61 25.71 -25.44
C SER A 171 -17.90 25.09 -24.07
N LEU A 172 -16.91 24.42 -23.46
CA LEU A 172 -17.05 23.82 -22.13
C LEU A 172 -17.16 24.89 -21.04
N HIS A 173 -16.40 25.97 -21.17
CA HIS A 173 -16.49 27.12 -20.27
C HIS A 173 -17.88 27.78 -20.33
N SER A 174 -18.42 28.00 -21.52
CA SER A 174 -19.76 28.54 -21.73
C SER A 174 -20.85 27.65 -21.12
N MET A 175 -20.74 26.32 -21.30
CA MET A 175 -21.64 25.36 -20.66
C MET A 175 -21.56 25.40 -19.13
N GLN A 176 -20.36 25.53 -18.58
CA GLN A 176 -20.15 25.64 -17.13
C GLN A 176 -20.78 26.92 -16.55
N GLN A 177 -20.67 28.06 -17.25
CA GLN A 177 -21.25 29.33 -16.79
C GLN A 177 -22.78 29.37 -16.88
N GLN A 178 -23.35 28.73 -17.90
CA GLN A 178 -24.80 28.73 -18.13
C GLN A 178 -25.56 27.71 -17.26
N GLU A 179 -24.87 26.71 -16.73
CA GLU A 179 -25.49 25.65 -15.94
C GLU A 179 -25.81 26.12 -14.51
N LEU A 180 -27.09 26.09 -14.14
CA LEU A 180 -27.61 26.50 -12.84
C LEU A 180 -28.05 25.32 -11.95
N THR A 181 -28.10 24.10 -12.49
CA THR A 181 -28.53 22.91 -11.74
C THR A 181 -27.36 22.29 -10.96
N PRO A 182 -27.60 21.33 -10.05
CA PRO A 182 -26.54 20.62 -9.33
C PRO A 182 -25.51 19.90 -10.22
N VAL A 183 -25.82 19.69 -11.52
CA VAL A 183 -24.89 19.11 -12.50
C VAL A 183 -23.72 20.07 -12.79
N HIS A 184 -23.82 21.35 -12.41
CA HIS A 184 -22.76 22.35 -12.48
C HIS A 184 -21.40 21.84 -11.95
N GLN A 185 -21.39 20.99 -10.91
CA GLN A 185 -20.18 20.37 -10.40
C GLN A 185 -19.46 19.54 -11.47
N GLY A 186 -20.19 18.74 -12.24
CA GLY A 186 -19.62 17.91 -13.31
C GLY A 186 -18.98 18.76 -14.41
N TYR A 187 -19.67 19.82 -14.86
CA TYR A 187 -19.12 20.74 -15.87
C TYR A 187 -17.88 21.49 -15.36
N THR A 188 -17.90 21.95 -14.11
CA THR A 188 -16.75 22.62 -13.50
C THR A 188 -15.53 21.71 -13.42
N LEU A 189 -15.72 20.44 -13.02
CA LEU A 189 -14.63 19.46 -12.99
C LEU A 189 -14.13 19.11 -14.39
N LEU A 190 -15.03 18.87 -15.35
CA LEU A 190 -14.68 18.59 -16.74
C LEU A 190 -13.86 19.73 -17.36
N TYR A 191 -14.34 20.97 -17.22
CA TYR A 191 -13.64 22.15 -17.72
C TYR A 191 -12.26 22.31 -17.05
N SER A 192 -12.18 22.17 -15.73
CA SER A 192 -10.90 22.29 -15.01
C SER A 192 -9.88 21.22 -15.43
N LEU A 193 -10.34 20.00 -15.70
CA LEU A 193 -9.51 18.89 -16.15
C LEU A 193 -9.02 19.10 -17.58
N ALA A 194 -9.92 19.48 -18.48
CA ALA A 194 -9.58 19.77 -19.88
C ALA A 194 -8.62 20.96 -19.98
N LEU A 195 -8.87 22.04 -19.23
CA LEU A 195 -7.97 23.19 -19.14
C LEU A 195 -6.58 22.77 -18.66
N ARG A 196 -6.52 21.98 -17.58
CA ARG A 196 -5.27 21.46 -17.03
C ARG A 196 -4.50 20.66 -18.07
N ASN A 197 -5.13 19.67 -18.69
CA ASN A 197 -4.47 18.82 -19.68
C ASN A 197 -4.03 19.61 -20.92
N ALA A 198 -4.84 20.57 -21.39
CA ALA A 198 -4.48 21.44 -22.51
C ALA A 198 -3.25 22.30 -22.21
N VAL A 199 -3.16 22.90 -21.01
CA VAL A 199 -2.00 23.67 -20.56
C VAL A 199 -0.75 22.79 -20.44
N LEU A 200 -0.89 21.58 -19.89
CA LEU A 200 0.22 20.63 -19.78
C LEU A 200 0.74 20.21 -21.16
N LEU A 201 -0.16 19.93 -22.12
CA LEU A 201 0.22 19.61 -23.48
C LEU A 201 0.92 20.76 -24.19
N LEU A 202 0.42 21.99 -24.01
CA LEU A 202 1.08 23.18 -24.54
C LEU A 202 2.52 23.32 -24.00
N ALA A 203 2.71 23.05 -22.71
CA ALA A 203 4.03 23.08 -22.09
C ALA A 203 4.96 21.97 -22.57
N CYS A 204 4.42 20.79 -22.91
CA CYS A 204 5.19 19.69 -23.49
C CYS A 204 5.58 19.95 -24.96
N GLN A 205 4.68 20.52 -25.76
CA GLN A 205 4.86 20.69 -27.20
C GLN A 205 5.59 21.99 -27.55
N GLY A 206 5.42 23.06 -26.75
CA GLY A 206 6.08 24.35 -26.96
C GLY A 206 5.57 25.15 -28.16
N GLU A 207 4.53 24.68 -28.85
CA GLU A 207 3.94 25.33 -30.02
C GLU A 207 2.49 25.74 -29.74
N GLY A 208 2.14 27.00 -30.08
CA GLY A 208 0.80 27.58 -29.90
C GLY A 208 0.74 28.67 -28.84
N THR A 209 -0.35 29.44 -28.82
CA THR A 209 -0.59 30.48 -27.80
C THR A 209 -1.69 30.05 -26.83
N LEU A 210 -1.61 30.50 -25.59
CA LEU A 210 -2.61 30.19 -24.57
C LEU A 210 -3.98 30.80 -24.90
N SER A 211 -4.00 31.98 -25.54
CA SER A 211 -5.25 32.62 -26.00
C SER A 211 -5.94 31.81 -27.09
N ASP A 212 -5.20 31.22 -28.03
CA ASP A 212 -5.79 30.35 -29.07
C ASP A 212 -6.42 29.08 -28.47
N LEU A 213 -5.78 28.50 -27.44
CA LEU A 213 -6.35 27.35 -26.73
C LEU A 213 -7.63 27.72 -25.98
N LEU A 214 -7.62 28.85 -25.26
CA LEU A 214 -8.79 29.30 -24.51
C LEU A 214 -9.96 29.67 -25.43
N ALA A 215 -9.69 30.19 -26.63
CA ALA A 215 -10.70 30.54 -27.64
C ALA A 215 -11.16 29.35 -28.49
N GLY A 216 -10.59 28.16 -28.29
CA GLY A 216 -10.92 26.95 -29.04
C GLY A 216 -12.39 26.55 -28.88
N ASN A 217 -13.14 26.55 -29.98
CA ASN A 217 -14.58 26.25 -30.00
C ASN A 217 -14.96 25.00 -30.82
N GLU A 218 -14.08 24.50 -31.70
CA GLU A 218 -14.46 23.46 -32.67
C GLU A 218 -13.43 22.32 -32.77
N GLY A 219 -13.96 21.08 -32.86
CA GLY A 219 -13.18 19.86 -33.11
C GLY A 219 -12.71 19.12 -31.86
N LEU A 220 -12.27 17.87 -32.04
CA LEU A 220 -11.57 17.07 -31.01
C LEU A 220 -10.12 16.91 -31.42
N ALA A 221 -9.22 16.89 -30.44
CA ALA A 221 -7.83 16.55 -30.68
C ALA A 221 -7.65 15.03 -30.60
N TRP A 222 -8.07 14.30 -31.64
CA TRP A 222 -7.90 12.84 -31.70
C TRP A 222 -6.43 12.40 -31.65
N GLU A 223 -5.50 13.29 -32.01
CA GLU A 223 -4.05 13.13 -31.83
C GLU A 223 -3.67 12.80 -30.37
N ALA A 224 -4.47 13.22 -29.38
CA ALA A 224 -4.29 12.89 -27.98
C ALA A 224 -4.49 11.38 -27.67
N VAL A 225 -5.31 10.68 -28.48
CA VAL A 225 -5.58 9.24 -28.30
C VAL A 225 -4.35 8.40 -28.63
N GLY A 226 -3.53 8.83 -29.60
CA GLY A 226 -2.27 8.16 -29.95
C GLY A 226 -1.11 8.44 -28.98
N ASN A 227 -1.20 9.49 -28.17
CA ASN A 227 -0.17 9.93 -27.23
C ASN A 227 -0.51 9.60 -25.76
N ALA A 228 -1.47 8.69 -25.54
CA ALA A 228 -1.90 8.24 -24.22
C ALA A 228 -0.69 7.73 -23.40
N GLY A 229 -0.28 8.50 -22.38
CA GLY A 229 0.88 8.20 -21.53
C GLY A 229 2.00 9.25 -21.54
N THR A 230 1.94 10.27 -22.40
CA THR A 230 2.98 11.32 -22.46
C THR A 230 2.90 12.34 -21.33
N VAL A 231 1.74 12.52 -20.69
CA VAL A 231 1.51 13.50 -19.62
C VAL A 231 1.19 12.79 -18.30
N SER A 232 2.24 12.43 -17.55
CA SER A 232 2.09 11.95 -16.17
C SER A 232 2.13 13.14 -15.20
N PRO A 233 1.34 13.14 -14.11
CA PRO A 233 1.46 14.16 -13.05
C PRO A 233 2.85 14.20 -12.40
N ALA A 234 3.66 13.13 -12.53
CA ALA A 234 5.05 13.12 -12.07
C ALA A 234 6.01 13.97 -12.94
N SER A 235 5.59 14.37 -14.14
CA SER A 235 6.40 15.19 -15.05
C SER A 235 6.22 16.71 -14.83
N ILE A 236 5.30 17.13 -13.96
CA ILE A 236 4.93 18.54 -13.76
C ILE A 236 6.12 19.40 -13.32
N ASP A 237 7.01 18.88 -12.46
CA ASP A 237 8.18 19.62 -11.95
C ASP A 237 9.18 20.01 -13.05
N ARG A 238 9.12 19.35 -14.22
CA ARG A 238 10.01 19.57 -15.36
C ARG A 238 9.40 20.45 -16.45
N LEU A 239 8.10 20.75 -16.38
CA LEU A 239 7.38 21.51 -17.40
C LEU A 239 7.39 23.01 -17.06
N LEU A 240 7.70 23.83 -18.07
CA LEU A 240 7.75 25.28 -17.94
C LEU A 240 7.05 25.93 -19.12
N LEU A 241 6.00 26.69 -18.85
CA LEU A 241 5.37 27.57 -19.81
C LEU A 241 5.64 29.03 -19.43
N LEU A 242 6.11 29.83 -20.39
CA LEU A 242 6.35 31.27 -20.23
C LEU A 242 5.39 32.07 -21.14
N PRO A 243 4.10 32.18 -20.79
CA PRO A 243 3.10 32.88 -21.60
C PRO A 243 3.26 34.41 -21.55
N THR A 244 2.66 35.10 -22.53
CA THR A 244 2.70 36.57 -22.62
C THR A 244 1.89 37.26 -21.50
N PRO A 245 2.18 38.53 -21.15
CA PRO A 245 1.46 39.23 -20.07
C PRO A 245 -0.04 39.47 -20.34
N THR A 246 -0.50 39.33 -21.59
CA THR A 246 -1.93 39.38 -21.96
C THR A 246 -2.61 38.03 -21.72
N GLU A 247 -2.00 36.93 -22.16
CA GLU A 247 -2.48 35.56 -21.94
C GLU A 247 -2.60 35.23 -20.44
N THR A 248 -1.62 35.68 -19.65
CA THR A 248 -1.66 35.53 -18.19
C THR A 248 -2.89 36.21 -17.57
N LYS A 249 -3.36 37.35 -18.10
CA LYS A 249 -4.55 38.03 -17.56
C LYS A 249 -5.83 37.26 -17.83
N GLU A 250 -5.99 36.73 -19.04
CA GLU A 250 -7.16 35.90 -19.43
C GLU A 250 -7.23 34.63 -18.59
N LEU A 251 -6.09 33.92 -18.45
CA LEU A 251 -6.02 32.76 -17.58
C LEU A 251 -6.34 33.13 -16.13
N LYS A 252 -5.78 34.23 -15.62
CA LYS A 252 -6.05 34.68 -14.25
C LYS A 252 -7.54 34.94 -14.01
N SER A 253 -8.24 35.53 -14.98
CA SER A 253 -9.69 35.75 -14.84
C SER A 253 -10.46 34.43 -14.79
N VAL A 254 -10.11 33.47 -15.64
CA VAL A 254 -10.72 32.12 -15.63
C VAL A 254 -10.46 31.41 -14.29
N LEU A 255 -9.21 31.39 -13.83
CA LEU A 255 -8.83 30.78 -12.56
C LEU A 255 -9.55 31.44 -11.38
N SER A 256 -9.66 32.77 -11.37
CA SER A 256 -10.38 33.50 -10.31
C SER A 256 -11.85 33.12 -10.29
N GLN A 257 -12.52 33.07 -11.46
CA GLN A 257 -13.93 32.70 -11.55
C GLN A 257 -14.19 31.27 -11.03
N LEU A 258 -13.33 30.31 -11.39
CA LEU A 258 -13.44 28.94 -10.89
C LEU A 258 -13.22 28.85 -9.37
N LEU A 259 -12.25 29.60 -8.84
CA LEU A 259 -12.00 29.65 -7.40
C LEU A 259 -13.13 30.33 -6.65
N ASP A 260 -13.71 31.39 -7.21
CA ASP A 260 -14.87 32.07 -6.65
C ASP A 260 -16.05 31.10 -6.58
N GLY A 261 -16.35 30.34 -7.63
CA GLY A 261 -17.42 29.32 -7.65
C GLY A 261 -17.15 28.06 -6.81
N SER A 262 -15.91 27.84 -6.33
CA SER A 262 -15.49 26.59 -5.69
C SER A 262 -16.27 26.19 -4.43
N TYR A 263 -16.86 27.16 -3.70
CA TYR A 263 -17.63 26.89 -2.48
C TYR A 263 -19.00 26.26 -2.75
N LEU A 264 -19.48 26.29 -4.00
CA LEU A 264 -20.74 25.66 -4.41
C LEU A 264 -20.56 24.15 -4.64
N LEU A 265 -19.32 23.67 -4.68
CA LEU A 265 -18.99 22.28 -4.94
C LEU A 265 -18.98 21.45 -3.66
N THR A 266 -19.18 20.13 -3.80
CA THR A 266 -18.95 19.21 -2.69
C THR A 266 -17.46 19.21 -2.28
N PRO A 267 -17.11 18.95 -1.00
CA PRO A 267 -15.72 18.92 -0.53
C PRO A 267 -14.73 18.09 -1.40
N PRO A 268 -15.06 16.87 -1.86
CA PRO A 268 -14.15 16.13 -2.75
C PRO A 268 -13.99 16.81 -4.12
N ALA A 269 -15.08 17.33 -4.71
CA ALA A 269 -15.00 18.04 -5.98
C ALA A 269 -14.19 19.34 -5.86
N GLN A 270 -14.37 20.08 -4.77
CA GLN A 270 -13.55 21.27 -4.49
C GLN A 270 -12.07 20.89 -4.34
N SER A 271 -11.73 19.78 -3.67
CA SER A 271 -10.32 19.33 -3.58
C SER A 271 -9.73 18.98 -4.95
N GLN A 272 -10.49 18.32 -5.83
CA GLN A 272 -10.06 17.99 -7.19
C GLN A 272 -9.87 19.25 -8.03
N LEU A 273 -10.80 20.21 -7.96
CA LEU A 273 -10.67 21.50 -8.63
C LEU A 273 -9.40 22.23 -8.17
N LEU A 274 -9.19 22.36 -6.86
CA LEU A 274 -7.99 23.00 -6.30
C LEU A 274 -6.71 22.33 -6.82
N TRP A 275 -6.70 21.00 -6.88
CA TRP A 275 -5.58 20.23 -7.39
C TRP A 275 -5.33 20.49 -8.89
N HIS A 276 -6.36 20.46 -9.74
CA HIS A 276 -6.22 20.76 -11.16
C HIS A 276 -5.68 22.17 -11.41
N LEU A 277 -6.20 23.17 -10.68
CA LEU A 277 -5.76 24.56 -10.80
C LEU A 277 -4.33 24.75 -10.26
N ALA A 278 -3.95 24.03 -9.21
CA ALA A 278 -2.58 24.06 -8.68
C ALA A 278 -1.58 23.54 -9.73
N GLN A 279 -1.90 22.44 -10.42
CA GLN A 279 -1.07 21.89 -11.49
C GLN A 279 -0.91 22.87 -12.66
N VAL A 280 -1.97 23.59 -13.04
CA VAL A 280 -1.89 24.66 -14.06
C VAL A 280 -0.91 25.77 -13.63
N LEU A 281 -0.99 26.23 -12.37
CA LEU A 281 -0.09 27.26 -11.87
C LEU A 281 1.36 26.79 -11.70
N CYS A 282 1.60 25.51 -11.38
CA CYS A 282 2.96 24.98 -11.29
C CYS A 282 3.73 25.09 -12.61
N VAL A 283 3.02 24.89 -13.73
CA VAL A 283 3.59 25.00 -15.08
C VAL A 283 3.73 26.45 -15.53
N ILE A 284 2.82 27.33 -15.12
CA ILE A 284 2.81 28.76 -15.47
C ILE A 284 3.45 29.57 -14.33
N ARG A 285 4.79 29.53 -14.26
CA ARG A 285 5.55 30.21 -13.19
C ARG A 285 5.52 31.74 -13.23
N THR A 286 4.92 32.34 -14.26
CA THR A 286 4.71 33.80 -14.35
C THR A 286 3.57 34.28 -13.44
N GLN A 287 2.67 33.39 -13.01
CA GLN A 287 1.57 33.73 -12.12
C GLN A 287 1.92 33.49 -10.66
N SER A 288 1.54 34.44 -9.79
CA SER A 288 1.70 34.26 -8.35
C SER A 288 0.65 33.27 -7.80
N PRO A 289 1.05 32.28 -6.99
CA PRO A 289 0.13 31.39 -6.28
C PRO A 289 -0.83 32.11 -5.32
N ALA A 290 -0.62 33.42 -5.07
CA ALA A 290 -1.43 34.23 -4.17
C ALA A 290 -2.94 34.27 -4.51
N ILE A 291 -3.34 33.86 -5.72
CA ILE A 291 -4.76 33.70 -6.10
C ILE A 291 -5.47 32.71 -5.16
N PHE A 292 -4.76 31.72 -4.62
CA PHE A 292 -5.31 30.78 -3.64
C PHE A 292 -5.47 31.36 -2.23
N LYS A 293 -4.90 32.53 -1.88
CA LYS A 293 -4.94 33.05 -0.49
C LYS A 293 -6.36 33.27 0.01
N ALA A 294 -7.25 33.80 -0.82
CA ALA A 294 -8.66 33.98 -0.45
C ALA A 294 -9.34 32.63 -0.13
N GLN A 295 -8.94 31.56 -0.82
CA GLN A 295 -9.43 30.21 -0.59
C GLN A 295 -8.83 29.57 0.65
N LEU A 296 -7.54 29.77 0.90
CA LEU A 296 -6.83 29.22 2.04
C LEU A 296 -7.44 29.65 3.37
N VAL A 297 -7.85 30.91 3.50
CA VAL A 297 -8.54 31.42 4.69
C VAL A 297 -9.81 30.60 4.98
N ARG A 298 -10.54 30.19 3.94
CA ARG A 298 -11.72 29.32 4.09
C ARG A 298 -11.31 27.89 4.46
N LEU A 299 -10.29 27.35 3.78
CA LEU A 299 -9.79 25.98 3.98
C LEU A 299 -9.26 25.75 5.40
N PHE A 300 -8.62 26.75 6.00
CA PHE A 300 -8.16 26.74 7.40
C PHE A 300 -9.29 26.48 8.42
N GLY A 301 -10.55 26.77 8.07
CA GLY A 301 -11.73 26.49 8.89
C GLY A 301 -12.41 25.13 8.64
N THR A 302 -12.03 24.36 7.61
CA THR A 302 -12.77 23.15 7.17
C THR A 302 -12.49 21.84 7.93
N ALA A 303 -13.49 21.18 8.50
CA ALA A 303 -13.31 19.88 9.16
C ALA A 303 -13.22 18.67 8.19
N HIS A 304 -13.43 18.91 6.89
CA HIS A 304 -13.44 17.85 5.88
C HIS A 304 -12.02 17.42 5.48
N VAL A 305 -11.77 16.11 5.54
CA VAL A 305 -10.45 15.48 5.26
C VAL A 305 -9.95 15.82 3.85
N ALA A 306 -10.81 15.76 2.84
CA ALA A 306 -10.44 16.03 1.45
C ALA A 306 -9.90 17.46 1.25
N LEU A 307 -10.51 18.45 1.92
CA LEU A 307 -10.10 19.85 1.85
C LEU A 307 -8.84 20.14 2.65
N LEU A 308 -8.68 19.49 3.81
CA LEU A 308 -7.43 19.57 4.56
C LEU A 308 -6.28 18.96 3.76
N HIS A 309 -6.48 17.79 3.15
CA HIS A 309 -5.48 17.18 2.28
C HIS A 309 -5.13 18.08 1.08
N ALA A 310 -6.12 18.72 0.45
CA ALA A 310 -5.87 19.71 -0.60
C ALA A 310 -5.02 20.90 -0.09
N SER A 311 -5.24 21.36 1.15
CA SER A 311 -4.40 22.42 1.73
C SER A 311 -2.94 21.97 1.95
N LEU A 312 -2.72 20.71 2.33
CA LEU A 312 -1.38 20.13 2.46
C LEU A 312 -0.71 19.91 1.09
N GLN A 313 -1.48 19.53 0.08
CA GLN A 313 -0.98 19.43 -1.30
C GLN A 313 -0.56 20.80 -1.85
N LEU A 314 -1.37 21.85 -1.63
CA LEU A 314 -1.00 23.22 -1.98
C LEU A 314 0.27 23.66 -1.25
N LYS A 315 0.42 23.24 0.01
CA LYS A 315 1.64 23.50 0.79
C LYS A 315 2.86 22.81 0.20
N GLY A 316 2.74 21.54 -0.20
CA GLY A 316 3.81 20.79 -0.86
C GLY A 316 4.24 21.39 -2.19
N LEU A 317 3.30 21.95 -2.96
CA LEU A 317 3.60 22.55 -4.28
C LEU A 317 4.19 23.97 -4.19
N PHE A 318 3.67 24.81 -3.29
CA PHE A 318 3.97 26.25 -3.30
C PHE A 318 4.76 26.74 -2.09
N THR A 319 4.89 25.94 -1.02
CA THR A 319 5.75 26.21 0.15
C THR A 319 5.73 27.70 0.60
N ASP A 320 6.87 28.39 0.56
CA ASP A 320 7.05 29.79 0.98
C ASP A 320 6.29 30.80 0.11
N SER A 321 5.97 30.45 -1.14
CA SER A 321 5.32 31.39 -2.06
C SER A 321 3.84 31.63 -1.72
N LEU A 322 3.24 30.71 -0.97
CA LEU A 322 1.82 30.74 -0.61
C LEU A 322 1.58 30.77 0.91
N PHE A 323 2.36 30.02 1.70
CA PHE A 323 2.17 29.87 3.13
C PHE A 323 3.23 30.63 3.93
N THR A 324 2.79 31.35 4.96
CA THR A 324 3.68 31.95 5.96
C THR A 324 3.97 30.96 7.10
N ALA A 325 5.01 31.24 7.91
CA ALA A 325 5.31 30.43 9.10
C ALA A 325 4.15 30.41 10.13
N GLU A 326 3.34 31.48 10.18
CA GLU A 326 2.14 31.52 11.03
C GLU A 326 1.05 30.57 10.51
N ASP A 327 0.87 30.50 9.19
CA ASP A 327 -0.07 29.57 8.55
C ASP A 327 0.36 28.11 8.76
N GLU A 328 1.65 27.83 8.68
CA GLU A 328 2.21 26.49 8.99
C GLU A 328 1.95 26.09 10.44
N ALA A 329 2.26 26.99 11.38
CA ALA A 329 2.02 26.74 12.80
C ALA A 329 0.52 26.50 13.07
N PHE A 330 -0.37 27.21 12.37
CA PHE A 330 -1.81 26.99 12.46
C PHE A 330 -2.23 25.64 11.89
N LEU A 331 -1.72 25.24 10.71
CA LEU A 331 -1.98 23.92 10.12
C LEU A 331 -1.51 22.78 11.02
N LEU A 332 -0.33 22.90 11.61
CA LEU A 332 0.21 21.90 12.54
C LEU A 332 -0.66 21.81 13.80
N ARG A 333 -1.02 22.95 14.44
CA ARG A 333 -1.97 22.98 15.58
C ARG A 333 -3.26 22.23 15.26
N ARG A 334 -3.76 22.42 14.05
CA ARG A 334 -4.98 21.79 13.60
C ARG A 334 -4.84 20.29 13.41
N LEU A 335 -3.78 19.85 12.72
CA LEU A 335 -3.50 18.42 12.52
C LEU A 335 -3.35 17.69 13.86
N VAL A 336 -2.61 18.28 14.79
CA VAL A 336 -2.45 17.75 16.16
C VAL A 336 -3.80 17.66 16.87
N GLY A 337 -4.63 18.70 16.81
CA GLY A 337 -5.98 18.68 17.39
C GLY A 337 -6.89 17.60 16.78
N MET A 338 -6.87 17.45 15.45
CA MET A 338 -7.68 16.48 14.73
C MET A 338 -7.22 15.03 14.96
N ALA A 339 -5.91 14.80 15.11
CA ALA A 339 -5.35 13.50 15.43
C ALA A 339 -5.83 12.96 16.80
N GLN A 340 -6.25 13.83 17.73
CA GLN A 340 -6.81 13.44 19.03
C GLN A 340 -8.35 13.50 19.10
N HIS A 341 -9.01 14.13 18.13
CA HIS A 341 -10.43 14.46 18.25
C HIS A 341 -11.32 13.23 18.54
N PRO A 342 -12.09 13.19 19.66
CA PRO A 342 -12.75 11.97 20.11
C PRO A 342 -13.80 11.46 19.12
N ALA A 343 -14.51 12.37 18.43
CA ALA A 343 -15.55 12.00 17.46
C ALA A 343 -15.02 11.43 16.14
N LEU A 344 -13.70 11.44 15.89
CA LEU A 344 -13.15 10.95 14.64
C LEU A 344 -12.80 9.45 14.72
N PRO A 345 -13.03 8.69 13.63
CA PRO A 345 -12.67 7.28 13.56
C PRO A 345 -11.14 7.09 13.48
N SER A 346 -10.65 5.93 13.90
CA SER A 346 -9.22 5.60 13.95
C SER A 346 -8.47 5.78 12.63
N PRO A 347 -9.00 5.42 11.44
CA PRO A 347 -8.32 5.64 10.17
C PRO A 347 -8.03 7.13 9.88
N LEU A 348 -8.95 8.04 10.23
CA LEU A 348 -8.73 9.47 10.04
C LEU A 348 -7.70 10.02 11.02
N LYS A 349 -7.71 9.54 12.26
CA LYS A 349 -6.68 9.90 13.25
C LYS A 349 -5.29 9.46 12.80
N LEU A 350 -5.16 8.24 12.26
CA LEU A 350 -3.91 7.75 11.68
C LEU A 350 -3.47 8.59 10.49
N PHE A 351 -4.40 8.93 9.59
CA PHE A 351 -4.11 9.82 8.46
C PHE A 351 -3.55 11.17 8.92
N TYR A 352 -4.09 11.78 9.98
CA TYR A 352 -3.53 13.04 10.50
C TYR A 352 -2.16 12.88 11.16
N VAL A 353 -1.90 11.76 11.84
CA VAL A 353 -0.56 11.44 12.37
C VAL A 353 0.44 11.25 11.23
N ASP A 354 0.03 10.57 10.15
CA ASP A 354 0.86 10.38 8.96
C ASP A 354 1.16 11.72 8.25
N CYS A 355 0.17 12.61 8.17
CA CYS A 355 0.37 13.98 7.68
C CYS A 355 1.33 14.81 8.53
N LEU A 356 1.45 14.52 9.84
CA LEU A 356 2.42 15.18 10.72
C LEU A 356 3.83 14.65 10.52
N LEU A 357 3.99 13.34 10.27
CA LEU A 357 5.29 12.72 9.96
C LEU A 357 5.83 13.16 8.60
N HIS A 358 4.95 13.32 7.61
CA HIS A 358 5.30 13.68 6.24
C HIS A 358 4.92 15.12 5.90
N PHE A 359 5.00 16.03 6.86
CA PHE A 359 4.57 17.41 6.64
C PHE A 359 5.50 18.11 5.63
N PRO A 360 4.95 18.72 4.55
CA PRO A 360 5.77 19.41 3.56
C PRO A 360 6.35 20.71 4.13
N GLU A 361 7.60 20.66 4.58
CA GLU A 361 8.33 21.83 5.08
C GLU A 361 8.86 22.72 3.96
N ASN A 362 9.09 24.00 4.27
CA ASN A 362 9.75 24.96 3.38
C ASN A 362 11.27 24.75 3.26
N ARG A 363 11.79 23.54 3.54
CA ARG A 363 13.22 23.23 3.44
C ARG A 363 13.52 22.43 2.17
N PRO A 364 14.64 22.71 1.48
CA PRO A 364 15.07 21.86 0.38
C PRO A 364 15.35 20.47 0.96
N LEU A 365 14.83 19.44 0.31
CA LEU A 365 15.06 18.01 0.58
C LEU A 365 16.55 17.76 0.87
N GLY A 366 16.92 17.80 2.14
CA GLY A 366 18.21 17.39 2.63
C GLY A 366 18.25 15.88 2.62
N SER A 367 18.77 15.33 1.53
CA SER A 367 19.31 13.97 1.39
C SER A 367 18.72 12.88 2.31
N GLY A 368 17.74 12.15 1.77
CA GLY A 368 17.65 10.70 1.98
C GLY A 368 16.74 10.24 3.12
N SER A 369 15.58 9.70 2.74
CA SER A 369 14.97 8.51 3.33
C SER A 369 14.54 8.49 4.80
N GLU A 370 14.82 9.51 5.61
CA GLU A 370 14.43 9.52 7.02
C GLU A 370 13.17 10.37 7.25
N GLU A 371 12.23 9.81 8.02
CA GLU A 371 11.05 10.48 8.57
C GLU A 371 11.50 11.70 9.38
N GLY A 372 11.59 12.88 8.75
CA GLY A 372 11.99 14.12 9.41
C GLY A 372 10.77 14.92 9.86
N LEU A 373 10.70 15.27 11.16
CA LEU A 373 9.57 16.02 11.67
C LEU A 373 9.60 17.49 11.26
N PRO A 374 8.42 18.14 11.24
CA PRO A 374 8.37 19.58 11.03
C PRO A 374 9.01 20.36 12.20
N VAL A 375 9.87 21.32 11.90
CA VAL A 375 10.63 22.19 12.82
C VAL A 375 9.71 22.94 13.79
N LEU A 376 8.52 23.33 13.33
CA LEU A 376 7.55 24.04 14.15
C LEU A 376 6.76 23.11 15.09
N LEU A 377 6.90 21.79 14.95
CA LEU A 377 6.29 20.79 15.83
C LEU A 377 7.12 20.63 17.10
N THR A 378 6.85 21.53 18.04
CA THR A 378 7.46 21.51 19.37
C THR A 378 6.73 20.54 20.32
N PRO A 379 7.38 20.07 21.40
CA PRO A 379 6.74 19.27 22.44
C PRO A 379 5.49 19.93 23.05
N ARG A 380 5.47 21.27 23.15
CA ARG A 380 4.29 22.04 23.59
C ARG A 380 3.12 21.87 22.64
N LEU A 381 3.39 21.94 21.35
CA LEU A 381 2.37 21.81 20.32
C LEU A 381 1.83 20.37 20.27
N ALA A 382 2.71 19.38 20.41
CA ALA A 382 2.37 17.96 20.44
C ALA A 382 1.76 17.51 21.78
N SER A 383 1.63 18.40 22.78
CA SER A 383 1.21 18.03 24.14
C SER A 383 -0.17 17.37 24.21
N SER A 384 -1.07 17.69 23.27
CA SER A 384 -2.38 17.03 23.21
C SER A 384 -2.30 15.59 22.70
N LEU A 385 -1.24 15.20 21.99
CA LEU A 385 -1.09 13.84 21.47
C LEU A 385 -0.64 12.84 22.52
N PHE A 386 -0.21 13.30 23.69
CA PHE A 386 0.23 12.42 24.77
C PHE A 386 -0.88 11.41 25.13
N PRO A 387 -0.51 10.13 25.37
CA PRO A 387 -1.48 9.09 25.63
C PRO A 387 -2.44 9.41 26.79
N SER A 388 -3.75 9.31 26.56
CA SER A 388 -4.78 9.48 27.60
C SER A 388 -5.68 8.25 27.66
N LEU A 389 -6.47 8.11 28.73
CA LEU A 389 -7.39 6.99 28.97
C LEU A 389 -8.43 6.77 27.85
N PHE A 390 -8.67 7.77 26.99
CA PHE A 390 -9.65 7.72 25.91
C PHE A 390 -9.05 7.33 24.56
N ASN A 391 -7.76 7.01 24.50
CA ASN A 391 -7.09 6.72 23.26
C ASN A 391 -7.31 5.27 22.79
N ASP A 392 -7.69 5.16 21.53
CA ASP A 392 -7.84 3.87 20.84
C ASP A 392 -6.47 3.19 20.63
N PRO A 393 -6.35 1.88 20.94
CA PRO A 393 -5.08 1.14 20.81
C PRO A 393 -4.51 1.16 19.39
N GLY A 394 -5.34 1.19 18.35
CA GLY A 394 -4.93 1.20 16.95
C GLY A 394 -4.21 2.48 16.52
N THR A 395 -4.36 3.58 17.27
CA THR A 395 -3.67 4.86 17.01
C THR A 395 -2.50 5.13 17.96
N MET A 396 -2.40 4.35 19.04
CA MET A 396 -1.43 4.56 20.13
C MET A 396 0.02 4.48 19.63
N LEU A 397 0.36 3.42 18.90
CA LEU A 397 1.73 3.19 18.43
C LEU A 397 2.21 4.30 17.49
N ALA A 398 1.35 4.75 16.57
CA ALA A 398 1.67 5.85 15.65
C ALA A 398 1.93 7.16 16.41
N ARG A 399 1.12 7.46 17.44
CA ARG A 399 1.35 8.64 18.30
C ARG A 399 2.62 8.51 19.12
N LEU A 400 2.90 7.34 19.68
CA LEU A 400 4.12 7.10 20.45
C LEU A 400 5.36 7.25 19.56
N ASN A 401 5.32 6.77 18.32
CA ASN A 401 6.38 6.99 17.33
C ASN A 401 6.62 8.48 17.08
N LEU A 402 5.56 9.21 16.73
CA LEU A 402 5.61 10.65 16.48
C LEU A 402 6.13 11.43 17.69
N LEU A 403 5.61 11.16 18.90
CA LEU A 403 6.05 11.83 20.13
C LEU A 403 7.50 11.51 20.49
N SER A 404 7.95 10.29 20.23
CA SER A 404 9.34 9.88 20.47
C SER A 404 10.30 10.66 19.57
N LEU A 405 9.96 10.79 18.29
CA LEU A 405 10.70 11.63 17.34
C LEU A 405 10.69 13.10 17.78
N VAL A 406 9.53 13.64 18.20
CA VAL A 406 9.41 15.05 18.63
C VAL A 406 10.32 15.32 19.84
N CYS A 407 10.37 14.40 20.80
CA CYS A 407 11.23 14.54 21.98
C CYS A 407 12.71 14.30 21.67
N LEU A 408 13.04 13.52 20.63
CA LEU A 408 14.42 13.27 20.21
C LEU A 408 15.02 14.48 19.50
N GLU A 409 14.28 15.08 18.57
CA GLU A 409 14.75 16.22 17.77
C GLU A 409 14.80 17.53 18.57
N ASN A 410 13.91 17.71 19.54
CA ASN A 410 13.84 18.94 20.35
C ASN A 410 14.64 18.78 21.66
N GLN A 411 15.65 19.61 21.87
CA GLN A 411 16.39 19.66 23.13
C GLN A 411 15.71 20.62 24.12
N GLY A 412 15.49 20.18 25.37
CA GLY A 412 15.01 21.05 26.43
C GLY A 412 14.28 20.35 27.57
N PRO A 413 13.93 21.07 28.66
CA PRO A 413 13.28 20.50 29.83
C PRO A 413 11.88 19.93 29.52
N GLU A 414 11.23 20.40 28.47
CA GLU A 414 9.90 19.94 28.06
C GLU A 414 9.95 18.63 27.28
N ALA A 415 10.99 18.45 26.45
CA ALA A 415 11.25 17.19 25.80
C ALA A 415 11.59 16.12 26.85
N GLU A 416 12.41 16.45 27.85
CA GLU A 416 12.72 15.53 28.96
C GLU A 416 11.48 15.11 29.76
N ARG A 417 10.57 16.05 30.06
CA ARG A 417 9.27 15.72 30.66
C ARG A 417 8.42 14.84 29.74
N GLY A 418 8.46 15.08 28.44
CA GLY A 418 7.79 14.26 27.43
C GLY A 418 8.30 12.82 27.41
N VAL A 419 9.62 12.62 27.45
CA VAL A 419 10.23 11.28 27.53
C VAL A 419 9.80 10.57 28.82
N GLY A 420 9.78 11.28 29.95
CA GLY A 420 9.26 10.75 31.21
C GLY A 420 7.81 10.28 31.10
N TYR A 421 6.94 11.08 30.49
CA TYR A 421 5.54 10.71 30.29
C TYR A 421 5.36 9.50 29.36
N ILE A 422 6.12 9.44 28.26
CA ILE A 422 6.11 8.28 27.36
C ILE A 422 6.54 7.03 28.12
N PHE A 423 7.59 7.14 28.93
CA PHE A 423 8.09 6.03 29.73
C PHE A 423 7.06 5.55 30.78
N GLU A 424 6.47 6.46 31.56
CA GLU A 424 5.37 6.15 32.48
C GLU A 424 4.21 5.46 31.78
N HIS A 425 3.88 5.87 30.55
CA HIS A 425 2.83 5.22 29.77
C HIS A 425 3.22 3.80 29.34
N VAL A 426 4.46 3.56 28.93
CA VAL A 426 4.96 2.21 28.62
C VAL A 426 4.90 1.32 29.85
N LEU A 427 5.25 1.83 31.04
CA LEU A 427 5.12 1.10 32.31
C LEU A 427 3.65 0.84 32.67
N ALA A 428 2.75 1.80 32.47
CA ALA A 428 1.32 1.58 32.69
C ALA A 428 0.75 0.47 31.78
N LEU A 429 1.24 0.34 30.54
CA LEU A 429 0.90 -0.79 29.67
C LEU A 429 1.44 -2.11 30.23
N ALA A 430 2.62 -2.12 30.85
CA ALA A 430 3.16 -3.28 31.54
C ALA A 430 2.21 -3.79 32.64
N ASP A 431 1.66 -2.88 33.44
CA ASP A 431 0.68 -3.21 34.49
C ASP A 431 -0.59 -3.87 33.92
N THR A 432 -1.06 -3.43 32.75
CA THR A 432 -2.21 -4.07 32.09
C THR A 432 -1.90 -5.51 31.65
N VAL A 433 -0.67 -5.77 31.22
CA VAL A 433 -0.21 -7.13 30.86
C VAL A 433 -0.07 -7.99 32.11
N ALA A 434 0.46 -7.43 33.21
CA ALA A 434 0.54 -8.11 34.50
C ALA A 434 -0.83 -8.59 34.99
N GLY A 435 -1.88 -7.77 34.78
CA GLY A 435 -3.28 -8.07 35.10
C GLY A 435 -3.97 -9.12 34.20
N LYS A 436 -3.23 -9.88 33.39
CA LYS A 436 -3.75 -10.80 32.34
C LYS A 436 -4.52 -10.07 31.24
N GLY A 437 -3.98 -8.95 30.75
CA GLY A 437 -4.44 -8.33 29.52
C GLY A 437 -4.45 -9.33 28.36
N GLY A 438 -5.43 -9.21 27.45
CA GLY A 438 -5.52 -10.08 26.27
C GLY A 438 -4.30 -9.98 25.34
N HIS A 439 -4.24 -10.86 24.34
CA HIS A 439 -3.15 -10.91 23.36
C HIS A 439 -2.85 -9.55 22.69
N GLU A 440 -3.88 -8.73 22.45
CA GLU A 440 -3.73 -7.39 21.90
C GLU A 440 -2.96 -6.45 22.83
N ALA A 441 -3.28 -6.44 24.13
CA ALA A 441 -2.59 -5.60 25.11
C ALA A 441 -1.11 -6.01 25.25
N THR A 442 -0.83 -7.32 25.24
CA THR A 442 0.55 -7.83 25.19
C THR A 442 1.28 -7.35 23.94
N GLY A 443 0.68 -7.51 22.76
CA GLY A 443 1.28 -7.07 21.50
C GLY A 443 1.56 -5.57 21.47
N LEU A 444 0.64 -4.74 22.00
CA LEU A 444 0.80 -3.29 22.10
C LEU A 444 1.95 -2.91 23.04
N PHE A 445 2.03 -3.52 24.22
CA PHE A 445 3.13 -3.27 25.17
C PHE A 445 4.49 -3.56 24.53
N PHE A 446 4.69 -4.76 23.97
CA PHE A 446 5.99 -5.12 23.38
C PHE A 446 6.37 -4.24 22.18
N ARG A 447 5.39 -3.82 21.36
CA ARG A 447 5.64 -2.87 20.27
C ARG A 447 5.97 -1.47 20.79
N ALA A 448 5.32 -1.00 21.85
CA ALA A 448 5.64 0.27 22.49
C ALA A 448 7.03 0.24 23.14
N THR A 449 7.39 -0.86 23.82
CA THR A 449 8.72 -1.11 24.37
C THR A 449 9.79 -1.09 23.28
N TYR A 450 9.54 -1.74 22.13
CA TYR A 450 10.45 -1.71 20.99
C TYR A 450 10.68 -0.29 20.46
N LEU A 451 9.60 0.48 20.25
CA LEU A 451 9.71 1.87 19.80
C LEU A 451 10.47 2.74 20.81
N PHE A 452 10.18 2.58 22.10
CA PHE A 452 10.90 3.30 23.16
C PHE A 452 12.39 2.97 23.17
N ALA A 453 12.74 1.67 23.10
CA ALA A 453 14.13 1.22 23.05
C ALA A 453 14.86 1.76 21.82
N ARG A 454 14.20 1.78 20.64
CA ARG A 454 14.76 2.30 19.39
C ARG A 454 15.19 3.76 19.51
N TYR A 455 14.38 4.61 20.14
CA TYR A 455 14.67 6.05 20.22
C TYR A 455 15.46 6.46 21.46
N PHE A 456 15.26 5.78 22.60
CA PHE A 456 15.81 6.18 23.90
C PHE A 456 16.76 5.14 24.53
N GLY A 457 17.22 4.16 23.75
CA GLY A 457 18.12 3.09 24.22
C GLY A 457 19.44 3.58 24.80
N SER A 458 19.88 4.80 24.49
CA SER A 458 21.08 5.43 25.04
C SER A 458 20.94 5.92 26.50
N ARG A 459 19.74 5.86 27.10
CA ARG A 459 19.46 6.37 28.46
C ARG A 459 19.48 5.24 29.49
N PRO A 460 20.61 4.99 30.20
CA PRO A 460 20.79 3.77 31.00
C PRO A 460 19.80 3.64 32.17
N GLN A 461 19.38 4.74 32.79
CA GLN A 461 18.49 4.71 33.96
C GLN A 461 17.09 4.17 33.60
N LEU A 462 16.46 4.74 32.56
CA LEU A 462 15.14 4.32 32.10
C LEU A 462 15.17 2.89 31.55
N MET A 463 16.25 2.55 30.84
CA MET A 463 16.44 1.22 30.28
C MET A 463 16.69 0.14 31.35
N ALA A 464 17.29 0.49 32.50
CA ALA A 464 17.43 -0.40 33.66
C ALA A 464 16.06 -0.71 34.29
N GLU A 465 15.25 0.31 34.56
CA GLU A 465 13.90 0.14 35.11
C GLU A 465 12.97 -0.65 34.15
N LEU A 466 13.11 -0.42 32.85
CA LEU A 466 12.43 -1.21 31.82
C LEU A 466 12.85 -2.69 31.86
N THR A 467 14.13 -2.95 32.10
CA THR A 467 14.66 -4.32 32.23
C THR A 467 14.05 -5.02 33.43
N ASP A 468 14.03 -4.35 34.60
CA ASP A 468 13.44 -4.89 35.83
C ASP A 468 11.94 -5.19 35.64
N THR A 469 11.24 -4.32 34.93
CA THR A 469 9.81 -4.50 34.60
C THR A 469 9.58 -5.71 33.70
N LEU A 470 10.37 -5.86 32.62
CA LEU A 470 10.26 -7.01 31.70
C LEU A 470 10.58 -8.33 32.40
N VAL A 471 11.62 -8.35 33.25
CA VAL A 471 12.01 -9.51 34.05
C VAL A 471 10.91 -9.85 35.06
N GLY A 472 10.33 -8.85 35.73
CA GLY A 472 9.20 -9.00 36.63
C GLY A 472 7.96 -9.58 35.95
N LEU A 473 7.62 -9.09 34.76
CA LEU A 473 6.52 -9.61 33.96
C LEU A 473 6.73 -11.06 33.53
N TYR A 474 7.95 -11.39 33.08
CA TYR A 474 8.28 -12.76 32.69
C TYR A 474 8.17 -13.74 33.86
N ARG A 475 8.59 -13.32 35.07
CA ARG A 475 8.46 -14.11 36.29
C ARG A 475 6.99 -14.40 36.64
N GLN A 476 6.07 -13.50 36.31
CA GLN A 476 4.64 -13.68 36.54
C GLN A 476 3.98 -14.51 35.43
N HIS A 477 4.43 -14.35 34.18
CA HIS A 477 3.82 -14.95 33.00
C HIS A 477 4.87 -15.48 32.01
N CYS A 478 5.27 -16.76 32.17
CA CYS A 478 6.28 -17.41 31.31
C CYS A 478 5.87 -17.52 29.83
N SER A 479 4.57 -17.44 29.53
CA SER A 479 4.02 -17.44 28.16
C SER A 479 4.45 -16.22 27.32
N LEU A 480 5.02 -15.19 27.93
CA LEU A 480 5.54 -14.01 27.25
C LEU A 480 6.88 -14.26 26.54
N ALA A 481 7.48 -15.45 26.69
CA ALA A 481 8.76 -15.81 26.06
C ALA A 481 8.85 -15.52 24.55
N PRO A 482 7.85 -15.82 23.69
CA PRO A 482 7.92 -15.48 22.26
C PRO A 482 8.06 -13.98 22.00
N ASN A 483 7.36 -13.15 22.78
CA ASN A 483 7.40 -11.70 22.61
C ASN A 483 8.74 -11.12 23.06
N LEU A 484 9.31 -11.64 24.15
CA LEU A 484 10.66 -11.27 24.62
C LEU A 484 11.74 -11.69 23.61
N ILE A 485 11.64 -12.91 23.05
CA ILE A 485 12.56 -13.38 22.01
C ILE A 485 12.47 -12.46 20.78
N ASN A 486 11.26 -12.08 20.37
CA ASN A 486 11.06 -11.18 19.25
C ASN A 486 11.65 -9.78 19.53
N LEU A 487 11.38 -9.23 20.71
CA LEU A 487 11.94 -7.94 21.14
C LEU A 487 13.47 -7.95 21.13
N LEU A 488 14.10 -9.00 21.68
CA LEU A 488 15.57 -9.15 21.67
C LEU A 488 16.11 -9.30 20.23
N ASN A 489 15.44 -10.03 19.35
CA ASN A 489 15.86 -10.16 17.95
C ASN A 489 15.83 -8.81 17.22
N GLU A 490 14.70 -8.11 17.28
CA GLU A 490 14.52 -6.86 16.54
C GLU A 490 15.39 -5.73 17.10
N THR A 491 15.52 -5.62 18.43
CA THR A 491 16.38 -4.59 19.04
C THR A 491 17.86 -4.84 18.77
N GLN A 492 18.30 -6.09 18.62
CA GLN A 492 19.68 -6.40 18.25
C GLN A 492 20.01 -6.02 16.79
N VAL A 493 19.02 -5.98 15.90
CA VAL A 493 19.21 -5.55 14.50
C VAL A 493 19.21 -4.02 14.38
N VAL A 494 18.37 -3.35 15.16
CA VAL A 494 18.07 -1.91 14.99
C VAL A 494 18.94 -1.01 15.86
N LEU A 495 19.39 -1.47 17.02
CA LEU A 495 20.25 -0.67 17.90
C LEU A 495 21.72 -0.79 17.50
N ASP A 496 22.37 0.35 17.25
CA ASP A 496 23.81 0.41 16.98
C ASP A 496 24.65 -0.04 18.19
N ASP A 497 24.15 0.19 19.41
CA ASP A 497 24.75 -0.26 20.67
C ASP A 497 23.98 -1.47 21.26
N PRO A 498 24.58 -2.68 21.30
CA PRO A 498 23.96 -3.87 21.86
C PRO A 498 23.98 -3.93 23.40
N ALA A 499 24.40 -2.87 24.10
CA ALA A 499 24.50 -2.86 25.57
C ALA A 499 23.18 -3.21 26.28
N TRP A 500 22.06 -2.61 25.87
CA TRP A 500 20.77 -2.87 26.52
C TRP A 500 20.23 -4.28 26.26
N PRO A 501 20.15 -4.78 25.00
CA PRO A 501 19.74 -6.16 24.74
C PRO A 501 20.59 -7.19 25.51
N THR A 502 21.91 -6.97 25.58
CA THR A 502 22.83 -7.83 26.34
C THR A 502 22.54 -7.78 27.85
N SER A 503 22.24 -6.59 28.39
CA SER A 503 21.86 -6.42 29.81
C SER A 503 20.53 -7.13 30.13
N LEU A 504 19.53 -7.00 29.26
CA LEU A 504 18.25 -7.68 29.41
C LEU A 504 18.42 -9.21 29.33
N SER A 505 19.20 -9.71 28.37
CA SER A 505 19.52 -11.12 28.25
C SER A 505 20.23 -11.68 29.48
N LYS A 506 21.19 -10.94 30.06
CA LYS A 506 21.85 -11.31 31.30
C LYS A 506 20.85 -11.39 32.47
N ALA A 507 19.98 -10.39 32.63
CA ALA A 507 18.98 -10.38 33.70
C ALA A 507 17.96 -11.53 33.57
N LEU A 508 17.54 -11.86 32.34
CA LEU A 508 16.65 -13.00 32.07
C LEU A 508 17.34 -14.33 32.35
N LEU A 509 18.63 -14.47 32.02
CA LEU A 509 19.42 -15.66 32.32
C LEU A 509 19.59 -15.86 33.83
N GLU A 510 19.92 -14.81 34.58
CA GLU A 510 20.03 -14.86 36.04
C GLU A 510 18.69 -15.24 36.69
N LEU A 511 17.56 -14.70 36.19
CA LEU A 511 16.23 -15.07 36.63
C LEU A 511 15.98 -16.57 36.41
N ILE A 512 16.16 -17.08 35.18
CA ILE A 512 15.83 -18.47 34.84
C ILE A 512 16.71 -19.47 35.62
N VAL A 513 18.02 -19.21 35.70
CA VAL A 513 18.95 -20.11 36.41
C VAL A 513 18.70 -20.12 37.92
N GLY A 514 18.21 -19.00 38.47
CA GLY A 514 17.84 -18.84 39.87
C GLY A 514 16.49 -19.45 40.27
N MET A 515 15.66 -19.89 39.31
CA MET A 515 14.35 -20.47 39.62
C MET A 515 14.45 -21.85 40.29
N PRO A 516 13.65 -22.12 41.34
CA PRO A 516 13.58 -23.45 41.94
C PRO A 516 12.82 -24.42 41.02
N LEU A 517 13.41 -25.60 40.77
CA LEU A 517 12.82 -26.68 39.95
C LEU A 517 11.76 -27.48 40.75
N LEU A 518 10.65 -26.83 41.14
CA LEU A 518 9.55 -27.39 41.97
C LEU A 518 8.23 -27.49 41.19
N PRO A 519 7.52 -28.66 41.17
CA PRO A 519 6.33 -28.86 40.31
C PRO A 519 5.19 -27.86 40.59
N PRO A 520 4.40 -27.43 39.57
CA PRO A 520 4.33 -27.91 38.18
C PRO A 520 5.16 -27.06 37.19
N TRP A 521 6.42 -27.42 36.95
CA TRP A 521 7.37 -26.65 36.12
C TRP A 521 7.45 -27.10 34.65
N GLU A 522 6.83 -28.22 34.27
CA GLU A 522 7.03 -28.87 32.96
C GLU A 522 6.59 -27.99 31.77
N GLN A 523 5.44 -27.33 31.89
CA GLN A 523 4.93 -26.42 30.85
C GLN A 523 5.70 -25.10 30.78
N GLU A 524 6.22 -24.63 31.91
CA GLU A 524 6.99 -23.38 32.02
C GLU A 524 8.43 -23.57 31.54
N LEU A 525 9.01 -24.75 31.78
CA LEU A 525 10.36 -25.11 31.37
C LEU A 525 10.54 -25.03 29.86
N GLY A 526 9.53 -25.43 29.08
CA GLY A 526 9.55 -25.28 27.63
C GLY A 526 9.76 -23.82 27.19
N TRP A 527 9.16 -22.86 27.89
CA TRP A 527 9.36 -21.43 27.62
C TRP A 527 10.71 -20.91 28.09
N HIS A 528 11.16 -21.34 29.28
CA HIS A 528 12.48 -21.01 29.81
C HIS A 528 13.60 -21.49 28.89
N LEU A 529 13.54 -22.73 28.41
CA LEU A 529 14.54 -23.29 27.49
C LEU A 529 14.54 -22.59 26.14
N LYS A 530 13.39 -22.20 25.59
CA LYS A 530 13.32 -21.40 24.36
C LYS A 530 13.96 -20.03 24.53
N LEU A 531 13.72 -19.36 25.66
CA LEU A 531 14.31 -18.06 25.95
C LEU A 531 15.82 -18.18 26.20
N LEU A 532 16.26 -19.18 26.98
CA LEU A 532 17.69 -19.50 27.15
C LEU A 532 18.36 -19.84 25.83
N ALA A 533 17.68 -20.53 24.91
CA ALA A 533 18.25 -20.81 23.60
C ALA A 533 18.52 -19.52 22.83
N ARG A 534 17.64 -18.52 22.93
CA ARG A 534 17.87 -17.19 22.35
C ARG A 534 19.00 -16.43 23.05
N VAL A 535 19.04 -16.42 24.39
CA VAL A 535 20.11 -15.76 25.16
C VAL A 535 21.47 -16.41 24.87
N ALA A 536 21.50 -17.73 24.69
CA ALA A 536 22.70 -18.48 24.34
C ALA A 536 23.25 -18.14 22.94
N LYS A 537 22.57 -17.32 22.12
CA LYS A 537 23.16 -16.78 20.88
C LYS A 537 24.04 -15.55 21.12
N GLU A 538 23.91 -14.89 22.27
CA GLU A 538 24.65 -13.66 22.56
C GLU A 538 26.03 -13.98 23.13
N SER A 539 27.08 -13.49 22.45
CA SER A 539 28.48 -13.72 22.84
C SER A 539 28.90 -12.87 24.05
N GLY A 540 28.18 -11.78 24.33
CA GLY A 540 28.48 -10.87 25.43
C GLY A 540 28.03 -11.35 26.82
N VAL A 541 27.24 -12.43 26.90
CA VAL A 541 26.68 -12.95 28.16
C VAL A 541 27.43 -14.21 28.60
N PRO A 542 27.98 -14.28 29.83
CA PRO A 542 28.66 -15.48 30.32
C PRO A 542 27.68 -16.64 30.52
N GLN A 543 27.99 -17.81 29.95
CA GLN A 543 27.07 -18.96 29.86
C GLN A 543 27.34 -20.08 30.88
N GLY A 544 28.31 -19.93 31.79
CA GLY A 544 28.65 -20.99 32.77
C GLY A 544 27.48 -21.40 33.65
N SER A 545 26.70 -20.43 34.12
CA SER A 545 25.49 -20.68 34.92
C SER A 545 24.37 -21.36 34.13
N THR A 546 24.29 -21.13 32.81
CA THR A 546 23.39 -21.87 31.90
C THR A 546 23.78 -23.35 31.86
N LEU A 547 25.07 -23.68 31.76
CA LEU A 547 25.55 -25.07 31.75
C LEU A 547 25.23 -25.78 33.06
N GLU A 548 25.45 -25.14 34.21
CA GLU A 548 25.08 -25.69 35.52
C GLU A 548 23.57 -25.95 35.63
N PHE A 549 22.74 -25.05 35.10
CA PHE A 549 21.29 -25.25 35.03
C PHE A 549 20.91 -26.43 34.14
N LEU A 550 21.48 -26.55 32.95
CA LEU A 550 21.23 -27.68 32.05
C LEU A 550 21.67 -29.01 32.69
N GLN A 551 22.81 -29.05 33.38
CA GLN A 551 23.26 -30.25 34.11
C GLN A 551 22.26 -30.67 35.19
N ARG A 552 21.67 -29.71 35.93
CA ARG A 552 20.60 -29.99 36.90
C ARG A 552 19.37 -30.60 36.21
N LEU A 553 18.98 -30.10 35.04
CA LEU A 553 17.84 -30.65 34.27
C LEU A 553 18.12 -32.06 33.76
N VAL A 554 19.32 -32.34 33.24
CA VAL A 554 19.69 -33.66 32.73
C VAL A 554 19.70 -34.71 33.86
N ARG A 555 20.15 -34.33 35.07
CA ARG A 555 20.06 -35.22 36.25
C ARG A 555 18.62 -35.56 36.61
N LEU A 556 17.69 -34.61 36.48
CA LEU A 556 16.26 -34.85 36.69
C LEU A 556 15.65 -35.73 35.59
N ALA A 557 16.11 -35.61 34.34
CA ALA A 557 15.74 -36.49 33.24
C ALA A 557 16.19 -37.94 33.47
N GLY A 558 17.44 -38.13 33.89
CA GLY A 558 17.96 -39.46 34.26
C GLY A 558 17.24 -40.10 35.46
N ALA A 559 16.63 -39.29 36.33
CA ALA A 559 15.78 -39.76 37.43
C ALA A 559 14.34 -40.12 36.99
N GLY A 560 14.04 -40.10 35.68
CA GLY A 560 12.73 -40.44 35.11
C GLY A 560 11.65 -39.39 35.33
N ARG A 561 12.01 -38.16 35.73
CA ARG A 561 11.08 -37.05 36.00
C ARG A 561 10.91 -36.09 34.83
N LEU A 562 11.67 -36.30 33.75
CA LEU A 562 11.78 -35.43 32.58
C LEU A 562 12.03 -36.33 31.38
N GLY A 563 11.12 -36.35 30.40
CA GLY A 563 11.30 -37.23 29.23
C GLY A 563 10.59 -36.81 27.96
N ASP A 564 9.94 -35.66 27.95
CA ASP A 564 9.22 -35.20 26.78
C ASP A 564 10.19 -34.80 25.66
N TRP A 565 9.97 -35.35 24.48
CA TRP A 565 10.71 -35.03 23.25
C TRP A 565 10.83 -33.51 23.03
N HIS A 566 9.76 -32.74 23.27
CA HIS A 566 9.77 -31.27 23.13
C HIS A 566 10.79 -30.57 24.04
N ILE A 567 10.90 -31.01 25.30
CA ILE A 567 11.84 -30.43 26.28
C ILE A 567 13.27 -30.81 25.90
N GLY A 568 13.49 -32.06 25.49
CA GLY A 568 14.79 -32.54 24.99
C GLY A 568 15.27 -31.75 23.76
N GLN A 569 14.38 -31.48 22.81
CA GLN A 569 14.71 -30.63 21.65
C GLN A 569 15.01 -29.19 22.04
N ALA A 570 14.26 -28.62 22.99
CA ALA A 570 14.54 -27.27 23.49
C ALA A 570 15.90 -27.20 24.20
N LEU A 571 16.24 -28.19 25.03
CA LEU A 571 17.56 -28.32 25.67
C LEU A 571 18.70 -28.40 24.64
N LEU A 572 18.53 -29.25 23.63
CA LEU A 572 19.50 -29.39 22.54
C LEU A 572 19.64 -28.11 21.71
N SER A 573 18.59 -27.30 21.59
CA SER A 573 18.66 -26.01 20.92
C SER A 573 19.53 -25.00 21.67
N VAL A 574 19.50 -25.02 23.01
CA VAL A 574 20.42 -24.23 23.85
C VAL A 574 21.85 -24.70 23.61
N CYS A 575 22.10 -26.02 23.70
CA CYS A 575 23.43 -26.60 23.49
C CYS A 575 23.99 -26.27 22.11
N ARG A 576 23.16 -26.34 21.06
CA ARG A 576 23.55 -25.96 19.70
C ARG A 576 23.99 -24.49 19.60
N ASN A 577 23.27 -23.57 20.24
CA ASN A 577 23.64 -22.16 20.21
C ASN A 577 24.91 -21.89 21.05
N LEU A 578 25.14 -22.65 22.12
CA LEU A 578 26.41 -22.60 22.87
C LEU A 578 27.60 -23.09 22.03
N LEU A 579 27.41 -24.15 21.24
CA LEU A 579 28.42 -24.67 20.31
C LEU A 579 28.79 -23.69 19.19
N HIS A 580 27.91 -22.72 18.90
CA HIS A 580 28.15 -21.70 17.88
C HIS A 580 29.14 -20.61 18.32
N HIS A 581 29.37 -20.43 19.62
CA HIS A 581 30.35 -19.45 20.11
C HIS A 581 31.77 -19.87 19.77
N GLN A 582 32.62 -18.87 19.50
CA GLN A 582 34.03 -19.07 19.19
C GLN A 582 34.90 -18.25 20.15
N PRO A 583 35.59 -18.91 21.11
CA PRO A 583 35.51 -20.33 21.47
C PRO A 583 34.20 -20.70 22.18
N PRO A 584 33.76 -21.98 22.15
CA PRO A 584 32.60 -22.41 22.91
C PRO A 584 32.86 -22.27 24.42
N PRO A 585 31.89 -21.77 25.21
CA PRO A 585 32.04 -21.61 26.66
C PRO A 585 32.21 -22.98 27.33
N ASP A 586 33.24 -23.12 28.15
CA ASP A 586 33.56 -24.32 28.95
C ASP A 586 33.35 -25.64 28.18
N SER A 587 34.07 -25.79 27.06
CA SER A 587 33.94 -26.92 26.11
C SER A 587 33.94 -28.31 26.76
N SER A 588 34.67 -28.50 27.86
CA SER A 588 34.67 -29.74 28.64
C SER A 588 33.33 -30.03 29.31
N GLN A 589 32.70 -29.03 29.94
CA GLN A 589 31.41 -29.17 30.61
C GLN A 589 30.28 -29.37 29.62
N LEU A 590 30.34 -28.70 28.46
CA LEU A 590 29.38 -28.90 27.38
C LEU A 590 29.50 -30.29 26.74
N ALA A 591 30.73 -30.80 26.58
CA ALA A 591 30.96 -32.18 26.12
C ALA A 591 30.42 -33.21 27.12
N GLU A 592 30.66 -33.02 28.42
CA GLU A 592 30.13 -33.88 29.48
C GLU A 592 28.59 -33.87 29.47
N LEU A 593 27.97 -32.70 29.39
CA LEU A 593 26.51 -32.55 29.31
C LEU A 593 25.94 -33.35 28.11
N LEU A 594 26.48 -33.15 26.90
CA LEU A 594 26.00 -33.82 25.69
C LEU A 594 26.20 -35.35 25.77
N GLN A 595 27.30 -35.80 26.36
CA GLN A 595 27.55 -37.22 26.59
C GLN A 595 26.51 -37.82 27.54
N VAL A 596 26.22 -37.17 28.66
CA VAL A 596 25.21 -37.64 29.61
C VAL A 596 23.82 -37.68 28.95
N VAL A 597 23.44 -36.67 28.17
CA VAL A 597 22.17 -36.67 27.42
C VAL A 597 22.11 -37.85 26.44
N SER A 598 23.20 -38.11 25.71
CA SER A 598 23.24 -39.22 24.74
C SER A 598 23.08 -40.62 25.36
N LEU A 599 23.41 -40.76 26.64
CA LEU A 599 23.39 -42.05 27.35
C LEU A 599 22.15 -42.26 28.22
N SER A 600 21.54 -41.18 28.72
CA SER A 600 20.57 -41.25 29.82
C SER A 600 19.21 -40.59 29.56
N TYR A 601 19.05 -39.83 28.47
CA TYR A 601 17.76 -39.22 28.15
C TYR A 601 16.77 -40.27 27.65
N PRO A 602 15.48 -40.27 28.04
CA PRO A 602 14.57 -41.37 27.69
C PRO A 602 14.17 -41.45 26.21
N ASP A 603 14.23 -40.34 25.48
CA ASP A 603 13.87 -40.26 24.06
C ASP A 603 15.08 -40.51 23.13
N VAL A 604 14.91 -41.41 22.16
CA VAL A 604 15.98 -41.88 21.25
C VAL A 604 16.44 -40.78 20.27
N ASP A 605 15.52 -39.96 19.74
CA ASP A 605 15.88 -38.88 18.82
C ASP A 605 16.75 -37.82 19.50
N VAL A 606 16.44 -37.52 20.76
CA VAL A 606 17.22 -36.59 21.58
C VAL A 606 18.61 -37.18 21.88
N GLN A 607 18.71 -38.48 22.19
CA GLN A 607 20.00 -39.17 22.39
C GLN A 607 20.89 -39.08 21.15
N ASP A 608 20.36 -39.42 19.97
CA ASP A 608 21.11 -39.45 18.71
C ASP A 608 21.60 -38.06 18.31
N ARG A 609 20.76 -37.03 18.45
CA ARG A 609 21.17 -35.63 18.21
C ARG A 609 22.21 -35.15 19.20
N ALA A 610 22.11 -35.52 20.47
CA ALA A 610 23.12 -35.20 21.48
C ALA A 610 24.47 -35.86 21.15
N ARG A 611 24.45 -37.13 20.72
CA ARG A 611 25.65 -37.87 20.28
C ARG A 611 26.28 -37.22 19.05
N PHE A 612 25.47 -36.76 18.11
CA PHE A 612 25.95 -36.03 16.94
C PHE A 612 26.66 -34.72 17.35
N TYR A 613 26.03 -33.89 18.19
CA TYR A 613 26.65 -32.65 18.68
C TYR A 613 27.92 -32.88 19.50
N TYR A 614 27.94 -33.91 20.35
CA TYR A 614 29.14 -34.34 21.08
C TYR A 614 30.29 -34.69 20.13
N THR A 615 29.99 -35.47 19.09
CA THR A 615 30.98 -35.86 18.07
C THR A 615 31.50 -34.64 17.32
N LEU A 616 30.64 -33.70 16.94
CA LEU A 616 31.05 -32.46 16.27
C LEU A 616 31.99 -31.62 17.14
N LEU A 617 31.69 -31.47 18.43
CA LEU A 617 32.51 -30.70 19.37
C LEU A 617 33.93 -31.28 19.53
N LEU A 618 34.06 -32.61 19.51
CA LEU A 618 35.36 -33.28 19.64
C LEU A 618 36.15 -33.33 18.33
N CYS A 619 35.48 -33.42 17.19
CA CYS A 619 36.13 -33.69 15.90
C CYS A 619 36.36 -32.45 15.03
N LEU A 620 35.68 -31.33 15.28
CA LEU A 620 35.80 -30.12 14.45
C LEU A 620 36.51 -28.98 15.19
N SER A 621 37.29 -28.18 14.45
CA SER A 621 37.76 -26.89 14.94
C SER A 621 36.60 -25.91 15.06
N GLY A 622 36.69 -24.92 15.97
CA GLY A 622 35.62 -23.94 16.21
C GLY A 622 35.07 -23.27 14.94
N ASP A 623 35.95 -22.91 14.01
CA ASP A 623 35.60 -22.31 12.71
C ASP A 623 34.74 -23.23 11.84
N LYS A 624 35.07 -24.53 11.80
CA LYS A 624 34.33 -25.54 11.04
C LYS A 624 33.01 -25.90 11.74
N LEU A 625 33.02 -25.93 13.06
CA LEU A 625 31.85 -26.18 13.89
C LEU A 625 30.78 -25.10 13.64
N GLY A 626 31.17 -23.82 13.68
CA GLY A 626 30.27 -22.71 13.39
C GLY A 626 29.69 -22.76 11.97
N ALA A 627 30.50 -23.14 10.97
CA ALA A 627 30.05 -23.27 9.58
C ALA A 627 29.07 -24.43 9.35
N VAL A 628 29.28 -25.58 10.01
CA VAL A 628 28.39 -26.75 9.93
C VAL A 628 27.06 -26.49 10.64
N LEU A 629 27.07 -25.73 11.73
CA LEU A 629 25.87 -25.47 12.52
C LEU A 629 25.03 -24.28 12.00
N ALA A 630 25.55 -23.45 11.09
CA ALA A 630 24.87 -22.24 10.61
C ALA A 630 23.57 -22.56 9.85
N PRO A 631 22.44 -21.89 10.16
CA PRO A 631 21.19 -22.07 9.44
C PRO A 631 21.34 -21.46 8.04
N GLY A 632 21.48 -22.31 7.01
CA GLY A 632 21.72 -21.89 5.64
C GLY A 632 23.14 -22.13 5.13
N GLY A 633 23.89 -23.06 5.73
CA GLY A 633 25.18 -23.52 5.21
C GLY A 633 25.08 -24.08 3.79
N ARG A 634 25.16 -23.20 2.79
CA ARG A 634 25.87 -23.45 1.53
C ARG A 634 27.31 -23.77 1.92
N LEU A 635 27.55 -24.99 2.40
CA LEU A 635 28.81 -25.65 2.15
C LEU A 635 28.92 -25.62 0.63
N LYS A 636 29.78 -24.76 0.07
CA LYS A 636 30.23 -24.92 -1.31
C LYS A 636 30.61 -26.39 -1.42
N ALA A 637 29.80 -27.15 -2.14
CA ALA A 637 29.94 -28.59 -2.31
C ALA A 637 31.32 -28.86 -2.91
N ARG A 638 32.33 -29.01 -2.05
CA ARG A 638 33.62 -29.55 -2.41
C ARG A 638 33.54 -31.03 -2.10
N THR A 639 33.20 -31.76 -3.15
CA THR A 639 33.79 -33.06 -3.49
C THR A 639 33.96 -34.01 -2.31
N LEU A 640 32.88 -34.71 -1.95
CA LEU A 640 32.94 -36.08 -1.45
C LEU A 640 31.81 -36.89 -2.10
N SER A 641 31.78 -36.90 -3.43
CA SER A 641 30.95 -37.79 -4.24
C SER A 641 31.71 -39.09 -4.46
N SER A 642 31.64 -40.01 -3.50
CA SER A 642 31.99 -41.42 -3.74
C SER A 642 31.42 -42.29 -2.64
N SER A 643 30.13 -42.60 -2.72
CA SER A 643 29.54 -43.84 -2.21
C SER A 643 28.08 -43.92 -2.65
N ILE A 644 27.89 -44.40 -3.88
CA ILE A 644 26.83 -45.32 -4.33
C ILE A 644 25.51 -45.22 -3.54
N THR A 645 24.71 -44.21 -3.85
CA THR A 645 23.31 -44.33 -4.27
C THR A 645 22.99 -43.04 -5.01
N ALA A 646 23.20 -43.10 -6.33
CA ALA A 646 22.60 -42.13 -7.24
C ALA A 646 21.07 -42.29 -7.21
N ASP A 647 20.41 -41.22 -7.64
CA ASP A 647 18.99 -41.08 -7.94
C ASP A 647 18.12 -40.88 -6.68
N SER A 648 17.64 -39.68 -6.34
CA SER A 648 16.94 -38.75 -7.24
C SER A 648 16.80 -37.33 -6.64
N GLU A 649 17.75 -36.43 -6.89
CA GLU A 649 17.55 -35.00 -6.61
C GLU A 649 16.52 -34.36 -7.56
N ASN A 650 16.28 -34.97 -8.74
CA ASN A 650 15.24 -34.53 -9.67
C ASN A 650 13.81 -34.96 -9.28
N PHE A 651 13.63 -35.98 -8.43
CA PHE A 651 12.29 -36.43 -8.03
C PHE A 651 11.72 -35.59 -6.87
N ALA A 652 12.58 -35.16 -5.94
CA ALA A 652 12.17 -34.23 -4.88
C ALA A 652 11.97 -32.81 -5.44
N ALA A 653 12.81 -32.35 -6.36
CA ALA A 653 12.68 -31.04 -7.01
C ALA A 653 11.42 -30.91 -7.89
N ALA A 654 10.91 -32.01 -8.44
CA ALA A 654 9.64 -32.04 -9.17
C ALA A 654 8.40 -31.94 -8.25
N LEU A 655 8.56 -32.18 -6.93
CA LEU A 655 7.48 -32.21 -5.95
C LEU A 655 7.52 -31.06 -4.94
N THR A 656 8.54 -30.19 -4.99
CA THR A 656 8.66 -29.01 -4.10
C THR A 656 8.53 -27.70 -4.85
N VAL A 657 7.63 -26.83 -4.37
CA VAL A 657 7.49 -25.45 -4.87
C VAL A 657 8.75 -24.66 -4.51
N HIS A 658 9.52 -24.28 -5.52
CA HIS A 658 10.69 -23.41 -5.35
C HIS A 658 10.32 -21.95 -5.66
N PRO A 659 10.80 -20.96 -4.89
CA PRO A 659 10.70 -19.56 -5.29
C PRO A 659 11.59 -19.31 -6.51
N ALA A 660 10.99 -18.90 -7.62
CA ALA A 660 11.72 -18.58 -8.83
C ALA A 660 12.54 -17.29 -8.62
N PRO A 661 13.87 -17.31 -8.84
CA PRO A 661 14.71 -16.14 -8.63
C PRO A 661 14.47 -15.02 -9.65
N GLN A 662 13.77 -15.32 -10.75
CA GLN A 662 13.33 -14.38 -11.77
C GLN A 662 11.99 -14.86 -12.33
N CYS A 663 11.17 -13.93 -12.83
CA CYS A 663 9.90 -14.25 -13.48
C CYS A 663 10.16 -15.15 -14.70
N LEU A 664 9.78 -16.45 -14.62
CA LEU A 664 10.01 -17.43 -15.70
C LEU A 664 9.11 -17.18 -16.93
N LEU A 665 8.02 -16.42 -16.74
CA LEU A 665 7.08 -16.03 -17.79
C LEU A 665 6.67 -14.56 -17.57
N GLN A 666 7.25 -13.67 -18.37
CA GLN A 666 6.74 -12.31 -18.51
C GLN A 666 5.76 -12.31 -19.69
N LEU A 667 4.47 -12.43 -19.40
CA LEU A 667 3.43 -12.30 -20.42
C LEU A 667 3.36 -10.83 -20.85
N GLN A 668 3.95 -10.52 -22.00
CA GLN A 668 3.73 -9.27 -22.71
C GLN A 668 2.69 -9.52 -23.79
N ARG A 669 1.72 -8.60 -23.92
CA ARG A 669 0.74 -8.60 -25.01
C ARG A 669 1.48 -8.41 -26.33
N GLU A 670 1.50 -9.42 -27.19
CA GLU A 670 2.07 -9.33 -28.53
C GLU A 670 1.07 -8.58 -29.44
N ALA A 671 1.48 -7.47 -30.05
CA ALA A 671 0.68 -6.79 -31.06
C ALA A 671 0.60 -7.66 -32.33
N PRO A 672 -0.53 -7.69 -33.07
CA PRO A 672 -0.63 -8.49 -34.28
C PRO A 672 0.34 -7.99 -35.36
N ALA A 673 1.30 -8.84 -35.74
CA ALA A 673 2.26 -8.54 -36.81
C ALA A 673 1.56 -8.47 -38.18
N LYS A 674 1.79 -7.38 -38.93
CA LYS A 674 1.40 -7.24 -40.34
C LYS A 674 1.95 -8.42 -41.17
N PRO A 675 1.18 -8.98 -42.12
CA PRO A 675 1.72 -9.98 -43.05
C PRO A 675 2.77 -9.35 -43.96
N ILE A 676 4.02 -9.79 -43.82
CA ILE A 676 5.13 -9.45 -44.70
C ILE A 676 4.93 -10.24 -46.00
N SER A 677 4.77 -9.51 -47.11
CA SER A 677 4.79 -10.07 -48.46
C SER A 677 6.19 -10.60 -48.78
N VAL A 678 6.29 -11.88 -49.12
CA VAL A 678 7.53 -12.50 -49.61
C VAL A 678 7.73 -12.09 -51.08
N PRO A 679 8.82 -11.41 -51.46
CA PRO A 679 9.17 -11.25 -52.86
C PRO A 679 9.86 -12.52 -53.35
N MET A 680 9.36 -13.11 -54.44
CA MET A 680 10.01 -14.22 -55.13
C MET A 680 11.40 -13.82 -55.63
N PRO A 681 12.45 -14.65 -55.44
CA PRO A 681 13.75 -14.39 -56.04
C PRO A 681 13.73 -14.73 -57.53
N ALA A 682 14.06 -13.74 -58.37
CA ALA A 682 14.34 -13.92 -59.78
C ALA A 682 15.67 -14.67 -59.97
N SER A 683 15.62 -15.74 -60.75
CA SER A 683 16.75 -16.55 -61.20
C SER A 683 17.68 -15.76 -62.14
N GLN A 684 18.97 -15.64 -61.81
CA GLN A 684 20.02 -15.37 -62.80
C GLN A 684 21.37 -16.05 -62.44
N PRO A 685 22.22 -16.34 -63.45
CA PRO A 685 23.03 -17.55 -63.51
C PRO A 685 24.50 -17.36 -63.08
N CYS A 686 25.15 -18.47 -62.73
CA CYS A 686 26.59 -18.57 -62.50
C CYS A 686 27.43 -18.15 -63.73
N PRO A 687 28.59 -17.52 -63.51
CA PRO A 687 29.75 -17.67 -64.37
C PRO A 687 30.87 -18.47 -63.70
N ALA A 688 31.63 -19.13 -64.56
CA ALA A 688 32.58 -20.18 -64.28
C ALA A 688 33.92 -19.69 -63.68
N ALA A 689 34.52 -20.62 -62.93
CA ALA A 689 35.94 -20.97 -62.85
C ALA A 689 37.00 -19.88 -63.04
N PHE A 690 37.85 -19.72 -62.03
CA PHE A 690 39.19 -20.31 -62.02
C PHE A 690 39.57 -20.75 -60.61
#